data_AF-A0A7C8NBM4-F1
#
_entry.id   AF-A0A7C8NBM4-F1
#
_cell.length_a   1.000
_cell.length_b   1.000
_cell.length_c   1.000
_cell.angle_alpha   90.00
_cell.angle_beta   90.00
_cell.angle_gamma   90.00
#
_symmetry.space_group_name_H-M   'P 1'
#
loop_
_entity.id
_entity.type
_entity.pdbx_description
1 polymer ?
#
loop_
_entity_poly.entity_id
_entity_poly.type
_entity_poly.pdbx_seq_one_letter_code
_entity_poly.pdbx_strand_id
1 'polypeptide(L)'
;MQKYVTLKILLWSAVFNWTYATGKNNASIVFSPLIGVSEALSESETGDPSIQAYSEYYKSNLKQELRKRLSPKSTVFVKGEESFATLDIRYTEYKRPQYIAVVQVSEEKDVIETVNYARAEYDENKRQITVGGGITTGKFANVTHSKGMEVTVGSCPCTGVMGVSLGAGIGRLQGKYGYLNDNMVSARLLLANGTVIEASQTTSSDLFWALRGAGHNFGIVLQATYQVYPQLNSGRHFVVDFEFELDKLEAVFETLNNIADPMPKEVAVFVIGRRKGANGNPTININIVYSGPEKDSAPLIEKFDVIPPVWKDAKSAAWDELPWATYNGLNNILCTPVGWARFPIKNFYAANVEKYDIETMRSFFDGWRDMNEKYNGNAMFSVMFESFPQQRVREISDDATAYPWRHGSHHFLMIEAAYKNPIDEDIIDAWLSEQQDKFIETSGYGRLQQYVNYGHGSKDPPEALYGYEPWRLEKLRMLKAEYDPEVTRATINNGLVNYVDRLFADDLLDFLVSLQNVTESTPKVVIFDSSNPNFWLGHIDMRTLKTPITDEKRQLGADYIQFTQLLQNITSTIFIAEIDGRAFGAGNEIAAQMDMRFVGPRGRTGSFEEALGLVAGGGGQTFMGSILGKAKAMEYLLAAKTFTGPEGEALGLYNKYYDSSEELRAGVFELAKRIALFPRVALNQTKSVLSFLNPPNDAFKLDFDAFYDIEQGDVQQANVRRFLELSEDQSDNHYELGLGESVMALYDMWDGSVA
;
A
#
# COMPACT_ATOMS: atom_id res chain seq x y z
N MET A 1 -23.42 2.69 28.89
CA MET A 1 -23.28 4.01 28.21
C MET A 1 -21.95 4.64 28.63
N GLN A 2 -20.89 4.41 27.87
CA GLN A 2 -19.68 5.24 27.93
C GLN A 2 -19.27 5.53 26.48
N LYS A 3 -19.30 6.82 26.14
CA LYS A 3 -18.97 7.39 24.84
C LYS A 3 -17.46 7.58 24.79
N TYR A 4 -16.78 7.05 23.77
CA TYR A 4 -15.36 7.29 23.55
C TYR A 4 -15.15 8.13 22.30
N VAL A 5 -14.14 8.97 22.40
CA VAL A 5 -13.56 9.80 21.35
C VAL A 5 -12.72 8.91 20.42
N THR A 6 -13.11 8.78 19.16
CA THR A 6 -12.42 7.99 18.13
C THR A 6 -11.11 8.66 17.73
N LEU A 7 -10.10 7.90 17.30
CA LEU A 7 -8.91 8.43 16.62
C LEU A 7 -8.82 7.93 15.14
N LYS A 8 -8.73 8.77 14.10
CA LYS A 8 -8.41 8.34 12.71
C LYS A 8 -6.93 8.57 12.40
N ILE A 9 -6.34 7.87 11.43
CA ILE A 9 -4.97 8.13 10.98
C ILE A 9 -4.98 8.46 9.49
N LEU A 10 -4.21 9.46 9.08
CA LEU A 10 -3.90 9.74 7.67
C LEU A 10 -2.41 9.46 7.43
N LEU A 11 -2.16 8.54 6.52
CA LEU A 11 -0.87 8.30 5.88
C LEU A 11 -0.96 8.87 4.46
N TRP A 12 0.02 9.68 4.06
CA TRP A 12 0.19 10.07 2.65
C TRP A 12 1.44 9.40 2.08
N SER A 13 1.36 9.09 0.79
CA SER A 13 2.14 8.11 0.02
C SER A 13 3.65 8.12 0.27
N ALA A 14 4.16 6.98 0.74
CA ALA A 14 5.39 6.43 0.21
C ALA A 14 4.99 5.31 -0.75
N VAL A 15 5.46 5.37 -2.00
CA VAL A 15 5.42 4.21 -2.89
C VAL A 15 6.34 3.16 -2.26
N PHE A 16 5.76 2.21 -1.53
CA PHE A 16 6.50 0.98 -1.21
C PHE A 16 6.40 0.09 -2.44
N ASN A 17 7.40 0.19 -3.32
CA ASN A 17 7.69 -0.88 -4.25
C ASN A 17 8.13 -2.09 -3.42
N TRP A 18 7.28 -3.12 -3.35
CA TRP A 18 7.70 -4.44 -2.93
C TRP A 18 8.47 -5.09 -4.10
N THR A 19 9.75 -4.78 -4.24
CA THR A 19 10.68 -5.56 -5.06
C THR A 19 11.51 -6.46 -4.14
N TYR A 20 10.96 -7.63 -3.79
CA TYR A 20 11.76 -8.73 -3.25
C TYR A 20 12.41 -9.50 -4.42
N ALA A 21 13.36 -8.86 -5.10
CA ALA A 21 14.28 -9.55 -6.01
C ALA A 21 15.35 -8.56 -6.47
N THR A 22 16.50 -8.59 -5.81
CA THR A 22 17.86 -8.52 -6.39
C THR A 22 18.79 -7.91 -5.34
N GLY A 23 19.54 -8.78 -4.66
CA GLY A 23 20.59 -8.34 -3.73
C GLY A 23 21.68 -7.55 -4.44
N LYS A 24 21.53 -6.23 -4.51
CA LYS A 24 22.62 -5.27 -4.74
C LYS A 24 22.37 -3.99 -3.93
N ASN A 25 23.33 -3.68 -3.06
CA ASN A 25 23.44 -2.40 -2.36
C ASN A 25 23.49 -1.24 -3.37
N ASN A 26 22.61 -0.24 -3.22
CA ASN A 26 22.96 1.19 -3.13
C ASN A 26 21.69 2.08 -3.09
N ALA A 27 21.81 3.21 -2.37
CA ALA A 27 20.86 4.31 -2.16
C ALA A 27 19.77 4.10 -1.09
N SER A 28 20.08 4.54 0.13
CA SER A 28 19.12 4.84 1.17
C SER A 28 18.40 6.15 0.82
N ILE A 29 17.13 6.06 0.44
CA ILE A 29 16.25 7.22 0.33
C ILE A 29 15.54 7.39 1.69
N VAL A 30 15.84 8.47 2.41
CA VAL A 30 15.15 8.85 3.66
C VAL A 30 14.21 10.01 3.35
N PHE A 31 12.96 9.71 2.98
CA PHE A 31 11.88 10.70 3.07
C PHE A 31 11.35 10.70 4.51
N SER A 32 11.27 11.87 5.15
CA SER A 32 10.72 12.01 6.51
C SER A 32 9.20 11.77 6.47
N PRO A 33 8.68 10.65 7.02
CA PRO A 33 7.24 10.39 6.98
C PRO A 33 6.52 11.22 8.05
N LEU A 34 5.36 11.76 7.71
CA LEU A 34 4.48 12.45 8.65
C LEU A 34 3.16 11.71 8.73
N ILE A 35 2.66 11.51 9.95
CA ILE A 35 1.45 10.75 10.23
C ILE A 35 0.47 11.65 10.96
N GLY A 36 -0.69 11.89 10.35
CA GLY A 36 -1.78 12.63 10.97
C GLY A 36 -2.60 11.73 11.88
N VAL A 37 -2.89 12.17 13.10
CA VAL A 37 -3.73 11.48 14.10
C VAL A 37 -4.96 12.33 14.39
N SER A 38 -6.14 11.81 14.07
CA SER A 38 -7.42 12.49 13.96
C SER A 38 -8.40 12.10 15.04
N GLU A 39 -9.43 12.91 15.33
CA GLU A 39 -10.58 12.53 16.15
C GLU A 39 -11.71 11.99 15.21
N ALA A 40 -12.57 11.06 15.64
CA ALA A 40 -13.91 10.96 15.04
C ALA A 40 -14.96 11.31 16.09
N LEU A 41 -15.62 12.45 15.87
CA LEU A 41 -16.94 12.70 16.37
C LEU A 41 -17.72 13.37 15.23
N SER A 42 -18.90 12.82 14.95
CA SER A 42 -19.97 13.62 14.36
C SER A 42 -20.28 14.77 15.33
N GLU A 43 -20.53 15.95 14.79
CA GLU A 43 -21.34 16.94 15.49
C GLU A 43 -22.72 16.32 15.69
N SER A 44 -22.90 15.56 16.77
CA SER A 44 -24.24 15.29 17.28
C SER A 44 -24.70 16.56 17.97
N GLU A 45 -25.88 17.06 17.58
CA GLU A 45 -26.60 18.21 18.14
C GLU A 45 -26.98 18.07 19.64
N THR A 46 -26.25 17.29 20.45
CA THR A 46 -26.73 16.83 21.77
C THR A 46 -26.18 17.57 23.00
N GLY A 47 -25.26 18.53 22.86
CA GLY A 47 -24.93 19.50 23.93
C GLY A 47 -24.48 18.92 25.30
N ASP A 48 -23.88 17.72 25.34
CA ASP A 48 -23.52 16.99 26.58
C ASP A 48 -22.16 17.46 27.16
N PRO A 49 -22.11 18.13 28.33
CA PRO A 49 -20.89 18.70 28.92
C PRO A 49 -19.81 17.67 29.31
N SER A 50 -20.19 16.40 29.49
CA SER A 50 -19.27 15.33 29.89
C SER A 50 -18.33 14.86 28.76
N ILE A 51 -18.78 14.99 27.51
CA ILE A 51 -17.99 14.69 26.30
C ILE A 51 -16.94 15.79 26.06
N GLN A 52 -17.29 17.04 26.36
CA GLN A 52 -16.45 18.21 26.16
C GLN A 52 -15.22 18.20 27.09
N ALA A 53 -15.42 17.86 28.37
CA ALA A 53 -14.34 17.70 29.35
C ALA A 53 -13.40 16.51 29.02
N TYR A 54 -13.93 15.44 28.40
CA TYR A 54 -13.16 14.25 28.03
C TYR A 54 -12.28 14.47 26.79
N SER A 55 -12.77 15.25 25.80
CA SER A 55 -11.98 15.71 24.64
C SER A 55 -10.84 16.66 25.08
N GLU A 56 -11.08 17.53 26.07
CA GLU A 56 -10.06 18.44 26.62
C GLU A 56 -8.92 17.71 27.36
N TYR A 57 -9.23 16.68 28.16
CA TYR A 57 -8.22 15.86 28.83
C TYR A 57 -7.25 15.19 27.84
N TYR A 58 -7.78 14.65 26.73
CA TYR A 58 -6.96 13.99 25.70
C TYR A 58 -6.11 14.99 24.90
N LYS A 59 -6.68 16.16 24.55
CA LYS A 59 -5.94 17.27 23.91
C LYS A 59 -4.75 17.72 24.75
N SER A 60 -4.88 17.76 26.08
CA SER A 60 -3.81 18.18 26.98
C SER A 60 -2.66 17.16 27.18
N ASN A 61 -2.88 15.86 26.92
CA ASN A 61 -1.90 14.81 27.25
C ASN A 61 -1.37 13.99 26.05
N LEU A 62 -2.00 14.10 24.88
CA LEU A 62 -1.67 13.36 23.65
C LEU A 62 -0.18 13.42 23.26
N LYS A 63 0.42 14.62 23.34
CA LYS A 63 1.84 14.85 23.03
C LYS A 63 2.77 14.04 23.94
N GLN A 64 2.43 13.95 25.22
CA GLN A 64 3.24 13.26 26.22
C GLN A 64 3.11 11.73 26.12
N GLU A 65 1.94 11.22 25.73
CA GLU A 65 1.73 9.78 25.54
C GLU A 65 2.44 9.24 24.29
N LEU A 66 2.31 9.92 23.15
CA LEU A 66 2.97 9.52 21.91
C LEU A 66 4.51 9.60 22.07
N ARG A 67 5.04 10.65 22.70
CA ARG A 67 6.50 10.76 22.97
C ARG A 67 7.09 9.63 23.82
N LYS A 68 6.29 8.95 24.66
CA LYS A 68 6.77 7.78 25.44
C LYS A 68 6.94 6.53 24.58
N ARG A 69 6.28 6.48 23.43
CA ARG A 69 6.18 5.31 22.55
C ARG A 69 7.07 5.43 21.31
N LEU A 70 7.36 6.65 20.91
CA LEU A 70 8.16 6.97 19.73
C LEU A 70 9.64 7.13 20.09
N SER A 71 10.49 7.01 19.08
CA SER A 71 11.92 7.25 19.19
C SER A 71 12.23 8.67 19.66
N PRO A 72 13.35 8.91 20.36
CA PRO A 72 13.72 10.24 20.86
C PRO A 72 13.82 11.34 19.79
N LYS A 73 14.04 10.96 18.53
CA LYS A 73 14.12 11.89 17.38
C LYS A 73 12.76 12.16 16.72
N SER A 74 11.72 11.41 17.07
CA SER A 74 10.36 11.66 16.59
C SER A 74 9.74 12.84 17.29
N THR A 75 9.00 13.66 16.55
CA THR A 75 8.36 14.86 17.08
C THR A 75 6.85 14.78 16.92
N VAL A 76 6.13 15.04 18.00
CA VAL A 76 4.66 15.08 18.02
C VAL A 76 4.25 16.53 18.10
N PHE A 77 3.40 16.99 17.20
CA PHE A 77 2.81 18.32 17.15
C PHE A 77 1.32 18.19 17.40
N VAL A 78 0.72 19.03 18.25
CA VAL A 78 -0.72 18.94 18.58
C VAL A 78 -1.46 20.22 18.18
N LYS A 79 -2.75 20.09 17.85
CA LYS A 79 -3.59 21.21 17.39
C LYS A 79 -3.62 22.33 18.43
N GLY A 80 -3.23 23.54 18.02
CA GLY A 80 -3.05 24.72 18.89
C GLY A 80 -1.59 25.16 19.07
N GLU A 81 -0.62 24.36 18.63
CA GLU A 81 0.80 24.77 18.55
C GLU A 81 1.09 25.52 17.23
N GLU A 82 1.94 26.53 17.28
CA GLU A 82 2.37 27.28 16.08
C GLU A 82 2.99 26.36 15.01
N SER A 83 3.80 25.40 15.46
CA SER A 83 4.38 24.36 14.60
C SER A 83 3.36 23.34 14.09
N PHE A 84 2.17 23.23 14.68
CA PHE A 84 1.11 22.41 14.11
C PHE A 84 0.46 23.13 12.92
N ALA A 85 0.22 24.45 13.03
CA ALA A 85 -0.37 25.24 11.95
C ALA A 85 0.47 25.21 10.66
N THR A 86 1.79 25.24 10.76
CA THR A 86 2.68 25.15 9.58
C THR A 86 2.68 23.77 8.94
N LEU A 87 2.48 22.70 9.72
CA LEU A 87 2.36 21.34 9.20
C LEU A 87 0.96 21.06 8.63
N ASP A 88 -0.06 21.79 9.12
CA ASP A 88 -1.48 21.78 8.71
C ASP A 88 -1.71 22.44 7.34
N ILE A 89 -0.85 23.39 6.93
CA ILE A 89 -0.91 24.06 5.62
C ILE A 89 -0.70 23.07 4.46
N ARG A 90 -0.06 21.92 4.70
CA ARG A 90 0.25 20.90 3.68
C ARG A 90 -0.94 20.05 3.24
N TYR A 91 -2.12 20.30 3.79
CA TYR A 91 -3.36 19.60 3.46
C TYR A 91 -4.25 20.51 2.62
N THR A 92 -4.71 20.02 1.47
CA THR A 92 -5.50 20.83 0.53
C THR A 92 -6.82 21.28 1.16
N GLU A 93 -7.25 22.51 0.87
CA GLU A 93 -8.53 23.05 1.34
C GLU A 93 -9.73 22.25 0.85
N TYR A 94 -9.55 21.54 -0.26
CA TYR A 94 -10.57 20.80 -0.97
C TYR A 94 -11.17 19.64 -0.16
N LYS A 95 -10.45 19.10 0.85
CA LYS A 95 -11.01 18.25 1.92
C LYS A 95 -10.03 18.14 3.10
N ARG A 96 -10.00 19.17 3.97
CA ARG A 96 -9.14 19.15 5.17
C ARG A 96 -9.56 18.01 6.12
N PRO A 97 -8.69 17.06 6.44
CA PRO A 97 -9.00 16.09 7.48
C PRO A 97 -8.96 16.75 8.85
N GLN A 98 -9.91 16.39 9.73
CA GLN A 98 -9.91 16.88 11.11
C GLN A 98 -8.94 16.05 11.96
N TYR A 99 -7.67 16.48 12.04
CA TYR A 99 -6.68 15.88 12.94
C TYR A 99 -6.27 16.75 14.14
N ILE A 100 -5.84 16.09 15.21
CA ILE A 100 -5.50 16.69 16.51
C ILE A 100 -4.01 16.57 16.84
N ALA A 101 -3.27 15.72 16.13
CA ALA A 101 -1.82 15.67 16.17
C ALA A 101 -1.19 15.29 14.82
N VAL A 102 0.05 15.72 14.61
CA VAL A 102 0.94 15.30 13.53
C VAL A 102 2.18 14.68 14.18
N VAL A 103 2.53 13.46 13.79
CA VAL A 103 3.76 12.79 14.22
C VAL A 103 4.76 12.84 13.08
N GLN A 104 5.86 13.55 13.26
CA GLN A 104 7.04 13.42 12.42
C GLN A 104 7.85 12.25 12.94
N VAL A 105 7.83 11.15 12.19
CA VAL A 105 8.51 9.92 12.58
C VAL A 105 9.97 9.94 12.15
N SER A 106 10.84 9.34 12.96
CA SER A 106 12.28 9.26 12.70
C SER A 106 12.75 7.90 12.23
N GLU A 107 11.97 6.85 12.50
CA GLU A 107 12.28 5.46 12.19
C GLU A 107 11.00 4.72 11.75
N GLU A 108 11.14 3.64 10.98
CA GLU A 108 10.00 2.81 10.52
C GLU A 108 9.13 2.29 11.69
N LYS A 109 9.75 1.95 12.82
CA LYS A 109 9.04 1.50 14.03
C LYS A 109 8.11 2.58 14.60
N ASP A 110 8.42 3.85 14.40
CA ASP A 110 7.62 4.99 14.87
C ASP A 110 6.34 5.11 14.03
N VAL A 111 6.37 4.71 12.76
CA VAL A 111 5.18 4.59 11.89
C VAL A 111 4.25 3.51 12.43
N ILE A 112 4.80 2.32 12.67
CA ILE A 112 4.08 1.18 13.21
C ILE A 112 3.46 1.50 14.57
N GLU A 113 4.20 2.18 15.46
CA GLU A 113 3.70 2.54 16.79
C GLU A 113 2.63 3.65 16.74
N THR A 114 2.75 4.59 15.79
CA THR A 114 1.71 5.60 15.56
C THR A 114 0.42 4.96 15.02
N VAL A 115 0.53 3.99 14.10
CA VAL A 115 -0.61 3.22 13.58
C VAL A 115 -1.24 2.33 14.67
N ASN A 116 -0.42 1.68 15.50
CA ASN A 116 -0.88 0.88 16.64
C ASN A 116 -1.62 1.69 17.71
N TYR A 117 -1.37 3.00 17.78
CA TYR A 117 -2.06 3.90 18.71
C TYR A 117 -3.53 4.17 18.29
N ALA A 118 -3.92 3.89 17.03
CA ALA A 118 -5.32 3.87 16.63
C ALA A 118 -6.04 2.67 17.28
N ARG A 119 -6.95 2.99 18.20
CA ARG A 119 -7.63 2.03 19.08
C ARG A 119 -8.54 1.06 18.31
N ALA A 120 -8.81 -0.07 18.96
CA ALA A 120 -9.95 -0.91 18.65
C ALA A 120 -11.21 -0.37 19.37
N GLU A 121 -12.32 -0.26 18.65
CA GLU A 121 -13.61 0.21 19.16
C GLU A 121 -14.60 -0.94 19.26
N TYR A 122 -15.31 -1.07 20.38
CA TYR A 122 -16.30 -2.13 20.60
C TYR A 122 -17.71 -1.55 20.70
N ASP A 123 -18.61 -1.96 19.80
CA ASP A 123 -20.04 -1.72 19.88
C ASP A 123 -20.71 -2.92 20.57
N GLU A 124 -21.05 -2.76 21.85
CA GLU A 124 -21.68 -3.81 22.67
C GLU A 124 -23.07 -4.22 22.16
N ASN A 125 -23.83 -3.28 21.59
CA ASN A 125 -25.18 -3.56 21.10
C ASN A 125 -25.15 -4.43 19.84
N LYS A 126 -24.15 -4.20 18.97
CA LYS A 126 -23.97 -4.95 17.72
C LYS A 126 -23.02 -6.13 17.86
N ARG A 127 -22.28 -6.22 18.97
CA ARG A 127 -21.19 -7.17 19.18
C ARG A 127 -20.16 -7.09 18.06
N GLN A 128 -19.72 -5.87 17.76
CA GLN A 128 -18.79 -5.60 16.67
C GLN A 128 -17.53 -4.94 17.22
N ILE A 129 -16.37 -5.36 16.72
CA ILE A 129 -15.08 -4.75 17.03
C ILE A 129 -14.50 -4.15 15.76
N THR A 130 -14.20 -2.86 15.81
CA THR A 130 -13.55 -2.12 14.73
C THR A 130 -12.07 -1.95 15.06
N VAL A 131 -11.18 -2.24 14.12
CA VAL A 131 -9.73 -2.17 14.31
C VAL A 131 -9.03 -1.42 13.18
N GLY A 132 -7.93 -0.74 13.48
CA GLY A 132 -7.05 -0.15 12.47
C GLY A 132 -6.31 -1.21 11.65
N GLY A 133 -5.93 -0.86 10.41
CA GLY A 133 -5.33 -1.78 9.45
C GLY A 133 -4.01 -2.42 9.88
N GLY A 134 -3.29 -1.79 10.82
CA GLY A 134 -2.01 -2.29 11.34
C GLY A 134 -2.09 -3.17 12.60
N ILE A 135 -3.28 -3.47 13.13
CA ILE A 135 -3.39 -4.28 14.36
C ILE A 135 -2.86 -5.71 14.12
N THR A 136 -2.12 -6.24 15.09
CA THR A 136 -1.69 -7.64 15.05
C THR A 136 -2.75 -8.57 15.62
N THR A 137 -2.76 -9.82 15.17
CA THR A 137 -3.70 -10.86 15.59
C THR A 137 -3.73 -11.03 17.11
N GLY A 138 -2.58 -11.03 17.78
CA GLY A 138 -2.51 -11.15 19.24
C GLY A 138 -3.13 -9.96 19.97
N LYS A 139 -2.93 -8.73 19.48
CA LYS A 139 -3.57 -7.53 20.05
C LYS A 139 -5.09 -7.56 19.84
N PHE A 140 -5.53 -7.95 18.64
CA PHE A 140 -6.96 -8.09 18.34
C PHE A 140 -7.63 -9.14 19.21
N ALA A 141 -6.99 -10.31 19.39
CA ALA A 141 -7.48 -11.35 20.27
C ALA A 141 -7.56 -10.86 21.73
N ASN A 142 -6.53 -10.21 22.25
CA ASN A 142 -6.54 -9.69 23.63
C ASN A 142 -7.64 -8.64 23.87
N VAL A 143 -7.81 -7.68 22.95
CA VAL A 143 -8.90 -6.69 23.07
C VAL A 143 -10.26 -7.38 23.04
N THR A 144 -10.47 -8.29 22.10
CA THR A 144 -11.71 -9.04 21.96
C THR A 144 -11.99 -9.86 23.22
N HIS A 145 -10.95 -10.50 23.77
CA HIS A 145 -11.03 -11.30 24.98
C HIS A 145 -11.45 -10.47 26.19
N SER A 146 -10.86 -9.28 26.35
CA SER A 146 -11.17 -8.34 27.44
C SER A 146 -12.63 -7.89 27.49
N LYS A 147 -13.38 -8.08 26.39
CA LYS A 147 -14.81 -7.78 26.29
C LYS A 147 -15.70 -9.00 26.54
N GLY A 148 -15.13 -10.13 26.93
CA GLY A 148 -15.88 -11.39 27.06
C GLY A 148 -16.31 -11.96 25.71
N MET A 149 -15.62 -11.58 24.62
CA MET A 149 -15.93 -11.98 23.26
C MET A 149 -14.81 -12.83 22.66
N GLU A 150 -15.11 -13.54 21.57
CA GLU A 150 -14.20 -14.36 20.77
C GLU A 150 -14.65 -14.37 19.31
N VAL A 151 -13.72 -14.72 18.41
CA VAL A 151 -13.98 -14.95 16.98
C VAL A 151 -12.86 -15.84 16.42
N THR A 152 -13.01 -16.39 15.22
CA THR A 152 -11.90 -17.03 14.51
C THR A 152 -10.78 -16.02 14.26
N VAL A 153 -9.54 -16.38 14.60
CA VAL A 153 -8.33 -15.61 14.30
C VAL A 153 -7.22 -16.52 13.80
N GLY A 154 -6.23 -15.94 13.12
CA GLY A 154 -5.04 -16.68 12.68
C GLY A 154 -4.19 -17.20 13.85
N SER A 155 -3.40 -18.22 13.57
CA SER A 155 -2.64 -18.97 14.58
C SER A 155 -1.38 -18.26 15.08
N CYS A 156 -0.85 -17.31 14.30
CA CYS A 156 0.38 -16.57 14.60
C CYS A 156 0.05 -15.17 15.15
N PRO A 157 0.44 -14.82 16.40
CA PRO A 157 -0.01 -13.59 17.05
C PRO A 157 0.61 -12.31 16.50
N CYS A 158 1.76 -12.37 15.83
CA CYS A 158 2.43 -11.19 15.26
C CYS A 158 1.98 -10.84 13.83
N THR A 159 1.17 -11.68 13.19
CA THR A 159 0.60 -11.37 11.87
C THR A 159 -0.35 -10.18 11.96
N GLY A 160 -0.40 -9.34 10.93
CA GLY A 160 -1.40 -8.28 10.82
C GLY A 160 -2.79 -8.85 10.50
N VAL A 161 -3.83 -8.36 11.18
CA VAL A 161 -5.21 -8.85 11.00
C VAL A 161 -5.71 -8.62 9.56
N MET A 162 -5.29 -7.55 8.89
CA MET A 162 -5.67 -7.30 7.50
C MET A 162 -5.08 -8.35 6.57
N GLY A 163 -3.77 -8.60 6.62
CA GLY A 163 -3.15 -9.65 5.80
C GLY A 163 -3.81 -11.02 6.00
N VAL A 164 -4.13 -11.37 7.26
CA VAL A 164 -4.84 -12.61 7.59
C VAL A 164 -6.26 -12.64 7.02
N SER A 165 -7.07 -11.62 7.30
CA SER A 165 -8.50 -11.62 6.94
C SER A 165 -8.77 -11.37 5.45
N LEU A 166 -7.93 -10.63 4.73
CA LEU A 166 -8.17 -10.36 3.31
C LEU A 166 -8.04 -11.61 2.44
N GLY A 167 -7.29 -12.63 2.90
CA GLY A 167 -7.16 -13.93 2.24
C GLY A 167 -8.10 -15.01 2.76
N ALA A 168 -8.57 -14.92 4.01
CA ALA A 168 -9.70 -15.65 4.62
C ALA A 168 -9.61 -15.50 6.15
N GLY A 169 -8.46 -15.84 6.71
CA GLY A 169 -8.22 -15.95 8.14
C GLY A 169 -8.76 -17.26 8.71
N ILE A 170 -8.09 -18.35 8.34
CA ILE A 170 -8.33 -19.70 8.88
C ILE A 170 -7.87 -19.78 10.34
N GLY A 171 -8.49 -20.67 11.12
CA GLY A 171 -8.09 -20.86 12.50
C GLY A 171 -9.01 -21.74 13.34
N ARG A 172 -8.66 -21.84 14.62
CA ARG A 172 -9.18 -22.83 15.58
C ARG A 172 -10.69 -22.82 15.78
N LEU A 173 -11.33 -21.66 15.59
CA LEU A 173 -12.77 -21.49 15.84
C LEU A 173 -13.60 -21.45 14.55
N GLN A 174 -13.02 -21.75 13.39
CA GLN A 174 -13.72 -21.61 12.12
C GLN A 174 -14.91 -22.57 11.97
N GLY A 175 -14.87 -23.73 12.62
CA GLY A 175 -16.03 -24.63 12.67
C GLY A 175 -17.25 -24.03 13.38
N LYS A 176 -17.04 -23.07 14.28
CA LYS A 176 -18.09 -22.34 15.00
C LYS A 176 -18.50 -21.04 14.32
N TYR A 177 -17.53 -20.28 13.82
CA TYR A 177 -17.74 -18.89 13.40
C TYR A 177 -17.40 -18.61 11.93
N GLY A 178 -16.94 -19.61 11.16
CA GLY A 178 -16.42 -19.41 9.80
C GLY A 178 -15.02 -18.81 9.82
N TYR A 179 -14.50 -18.44 8.66
CA TYR A 179 -13.23 -17.73 8.55
C TYR A 179 -13.34 -16.33 9.18
N LEU A 180 -12.21 -15.69 9.48
CA LEU A 180 -12.23 -14.32 10.01
C LEU A 180 -12.91 -13.33 9.04
N ASN A 181 -12.75 -13.53 7.73
CA ASN A 181 -13.38 -12.69 6.71
C ASN A 181 -14.89 -12.85 6.62
N ASP A 182 -15.45 -14.01 6.99
CA ASP A 182 -16.89 -14.24 7.08
C ASP A 182 -17.53 -13.35 8.16
N ASN A 183 -16.70 -12.95 9.13
CA ASN A 183 -17.08 -12.07 10.22
C ASN A 183 -16.76 -10.61 9.94
N MET A 184 -16.14 -10.27 8.80
CA MET A 184 -15.98 -8.87 8.41
C MET A 184 -17.34 -8.27 8.07
N VAL A 185 -17.63 -7.10 8.64
CA VAL A 185 -18.89 -6.34 8.47
C VAL A 185 -18.68 -5.16 7.53
N SER A 186 -17.57 -4.45 7.68
CA SER A 186 -17.18 -3.36 6.80
C SER A 186 -15.66 -3.17 6.79
N ALA A 187 -15.17 -2.49 5.77
CA ALA A 187 -13.78 -2.07 5.65
C ALA A 187 -13.71 -0.67 5.03
N ARG A 188 -12.79 0.15 5.54
CA ARG A 188 -12.47 1.48 5.02
C ARG A 188 -11.12 1.44 4.34
N LEU A 189 -11.04 1.85 3.08
CA LEU A 189 -9.87 1.64 2.22
C LEU A 189 -9.44 2.91 1.51
N LEU A 190 -8.13 3.09 1.37
CA LEU A 190 -7.51 4.03 0.42
C LEU A 190 -7.31 3.31 -0.92
N LEU A 191 -7.93 3.83 -1.98
CA LEU A 191 -7.84 3.32 -3.34
C LEU A 191 -6.62 3.90 -4.10
N ALA A 192 -6.31 3.31 -5.26
CA ALA A 192 -5.21 3.75 -6.12
C ALA A 192 -5.32 5.21 -6.59
N ASN A 193 -6.56 5.72 -6.72
CA ASN A 193 -6.81 7.12 -7.08
C ASN A 193 -6.66 8.12 -5.91
N GLY A 194 -6.27 7.64 -4.72
CA GLY A 194 -6.12 8.42 -3.50
C GLY A 194 -7.42 8.71 -2.74
N THR A 195 -8.57 8.22 -3.23
CA THR A 195 -9.85 8.37 -2.51
C THR A 195 -9.98 7.34 -1.39
N VAL A 196 -10.68 7.72 -0.32
CA VAL A 196 -11.01 6.80 0.78
C VAL A 196 -12.49 6.45 0.71
N ILE A 197 -12.80 5.15 0.67
CA ILE A 197 -14.17 4.63 0.58
C ILE A 197 -14.48 3.64 1.70
N GLU A 198 -15.78 3.42 1.95
CA GLU A 198 -16.29 2.37 2.83
C GLU A 198 -16.88 1.24 1.97
N ALA A 199 -16.48 0.00 2.24
CA ALA A 199 -17.01 -1.21 1.63
C ALA A 199 -17.73 -2.05 2.69
N SER A 200 -18.97 -2.43 2.43
CA SER A 200 -19.81 -3.27 3.28
C SER A 200 -20.83 -4.03 2.43
N GLN A 201 -21.72 -4.81 3.04
CA GLN A 201 -22.80 -5.47 2.29
C GLN A 201 -23.76 -4.48 1.62
N THR A 202 -23.87 -3.23 2.12
CA THR A 202 -24.81 -2.22 1.62
C THR A 202 -24.13 -1.07 0.87
N THR A 203 -22.79 -1.01 0.86
CA THR A 203 -22.01 0.06 0.23
C THR A 203 -20.83 -0.56 -0.50
N SER A 204 -20.66 -0.31 -1.80
CA SER A 204 -19.59 -0.93 -2.61
C SER A 204 -19.51 -2.45 -2.41
N SER A 205 -20.67 -3.12 -2.51
CA SER A 205 -20.84 -4.53 -2.12
C SER A 205 -19.97 -5.50 -2.92
N ASP A 206 -19.70 -5.21 -4.20
CA ASP A 206 -18.80 -6.03 -5.01
C ASP A 206 -17.34 -5.90 -4.58
N LEU A 207 -16.89 -4.69 -4.23
CA LEU A 207 -15.58 -4.52 -3.61
C LEU A 207 -15.54 -5.26 -2.26
N PHE A 208 -16.56 -5.11 -1.42
CA PHE A 208 -16.63 -5.80 -0.12
C PHE A 208 -16.60 -7.33 -0.25
N TRP A 209 -17.21 -7.87 -1.31
CA TRP A 209 -17.08 -9.28 -1.68
C TRP A 209 -15.63 -9.64 -2.03
N ALA A 210 -14.96 -8.82 -2.82
CA ALA A 210 -13.58 -9.03 -3.25
C ALA A 210 -12.57 -8.93 -2.10
N LEU A 211 -12.80 -8.02 -1.15
CA LEU A 211 -11.96 -7.89 0.05
C LEU A 211 -11.93 -9.15 0.89
N ARG A 212 -13.02 -9.93 0.90
CA ARG A 212 -13.12 -11.20 1.61
C ARG A 212 -12.56 -12.34 0.75
N GLY A 213 -11.27 -12.32 0.46
CA GLY A 213 -10.55 -13.42 -0.20
C GLY A 213 -9.48 -13.00 -1.21
N ALA A 214 -9.56 -11.78 -1.74
CA ALA A 214 -8.57 -11.22 -2.66
C ALA A 214 -8.19 -9.77 -2.29
N GLY A 215 -8.42 -9.37 -1.04
CA GLY A 215 -8.47 -7.96 -0.65
C GLY A 215 -7.16 -7.19 -0.77
N HIS A 216 -6.02 -7.88 -0.76
CA HIS A 216 -4.68 -7.31 -0.97
C HIS A 216 -4.50 -6.66 -2.35
N ASN A 217 -5.43 -6.87 -3.29
CA ASN A 217 -5.32 -6.37 -4.66
C ASN A 217 -6.01 -5.03 -4.94
N PHE A 218 -6.76 -4.46 -3.99
CA PHE A 218 -7.71 -3.36 -4.30
C PHE A 218 -7.42 -2.04 -3.59
N GLY A 219 -6.41 -2.00 -2.71
CA GLY A 219 -6.03 -0.79 -1.98
C GLY A 219 -5.54 -1.09 -0.58
N ILE A 220 -5.34 -0.02 0.20
CA ILE A 220 -4.83 -0.11 1.58
C ILE A 220 -6.02 -0.05 2.54
N VAL A 221 -6.28 -1.14 3.26
CA VAL A 221 -7.30 -1.15 4.32
C VAL A 221 -6.81 -0.35 5.52
N LEU A 222 -7.50 0.75 5.80
CA LEU A 222 -7.21 1.65 6.92
C LEU A 222 -7.87 1.17 8.22
N GLN A 223 -9.05 0.57 8.10
CA GLN A 223 -9.87 0.10 9.23
C GLN A 223 -10.81 -1.01 8.77
N ALA A 224 -11.14 -1.97 9.64
CA ALA A 224 -12.20 -2.94 9.38
C ALA A 224 -13.00 -3.25 10.65
N THR A 225 -14.27 -3.58 10.46
CA THR A 225 -15.22 -3.95 11.51
C THR A 225 -15.48 -5.44 11.44
N TYR A 226 -15.43 -6.15 12.56
CA TYR A 226 -15.71 -7.58 12.66
C TYR A 226 -16.84 -7.88 13.63
N GLN A 227 -17.72 -8.80 13.25
CA GLN A 227 -18.66 -9.46 14.13
C GLN A 227 -17.90 -10.37 15.10
N VAL A 228 -18.20 -10.26 16.39
CA VAL A 228 -17.63 -11.12 17.45
C VAL A 228 -18.74 -11.79 18.26
N TYR A 229 -18.40 -12.88 18.96
CA TYR A 229 -19.36 -13.74 19.66
C TYR A 229 -19.01 -13.85 21.14
N PRO A 230 -20.00 -14.05 22.04
CA PRO A 230 -19.71 -14.25 23.46
C PRO A 230 -18.81 -15.46 23.67
N GLN A 231 -17.86 -15.33 24.59
CA GLN A 231 -16.97 -16.43 24.96
C GLN A 231 -17.74 -17.63 25.48
N LEU A 232 -17.37 -18.81 25.00
CA LEU A 232 -17.83 -20.07 25.55
C LEU A 232 -16.85 -20.56 26.62
N ASN A 233 -17.32 -21.37 27.57
CA ASN A 233 -16.49 -21.96 28.63
C ASN A 233 -15.62 -20.94 29.40
N SER A 234 -16.18 -19.76 29.66
CA SER A 234 -15.46 -18.65 30.33
C SER A 234 -14.18 -18.24 29.60
N GLY A 235 -14.15 -18.36 28.27
CA GLY A 235 -13.00 -18.02 27.43
C GLY A 235 -11.83 -18.98 27.57
N ARG A 236 -12.05 -20.18 28.14
CA ARG A 236 -11.01 -21.18 28.36
C ARG A 236 -11.11 -22.32 27.36
N HIS A 237 -9.95 -22.76 26.91
CA HIS A 237 -9.76 -23.85 25.96
C HIS A 237 -8.80 -24.87 26.55
N PHE A 238 -8.98 -26.14 26.21
CA PHE A 238 -8.05 -27.19 26.56
C PHE A 238 -7.05 -27.39 25.42
N VAL A 239 -5.77 -27.48 25.76
CA VAL A 239 -4.66 -27.57 24.81
C VAL A 239 -3.83 -28.78 25.19
N VAL A 240 -3.59 -29.66 24.22
CA VAL A 240 -2.71 -30.82 24.40
C VAL A 240 -1.66 -30.79 23.31
N ASP A 241 -0.40 -30.75 23.71
CA ASP A 241 0.75 -30.91 22.83
C ASP A 241 1.28 -32.36 22.98
N PHE A 242 1.43 -33.07 21.87
CA PHE A 242 2.11 -34.35 21.78
C PHE A 242 3.37 -34.21 20.93
N GLU A 243 4.41 -34.96 21.27
CA GLU A 243 5.60 -35.16 20.45
C GLU A 243 5.81 -36.66 20.21
N PHE A 244 5.96 -37.04 18.95
CA PHE A 244 6.17 -38.42 18.50
C PHE A 244 7.46 -38.51 17.68
N GLU A 245 8.18 -39.62 17.80
CA GLU A 245 9.29 -39.95 16.89
C GLU A 245 8.76 -40.22 15.47
N LEU A 246 9.60 -40.02 14.45
CA LEU A 246 9.20 -40.25 13.05
C LEU A 246 8.79 -41.70 12.75
N ASP A 247 9.16 -42.69 13.57
CA ASP A 247 8.75 -44.09 13.40
C ASP A 247 7.27 -44.34 13.75
N LYS A 248 6.58 -43.33 14.30
CA LYS A 248 5.13 -43.35 14.58
C LYS A 248 4.30 -42.60 13.53
N LEU A 249 4.92 -42.14 12.44
CA LEU A 249 4.28 -41.28 11.44
C LEU A 249 2.97 -41.87 10.94
N GLU A 250 2.97 -43.13 10.52
CA GLU A 250 1.82 -43.81 9.93
C GLU A 250 0.65 -43.82 10.93
N ALA A 251 0.88 -44.26 12.16
CA ALA A 251 -0.14 -44.30 13.21
C ALA A 251 -0.71 -42.91 13.53
N VAL A 252 0.14 -41.88 13.55
CA VAL A 252 -0.27 -40.49 13.80
C VAL A 252 -1.16 -39.97 12.68
N PHE A 253 -0.74 -40.10 11.41
CA PHE A 253 -1.52 -39.58 10.27
C PHE A 253 -2.78 -40.41 9.98
N GLU A 254 -2.77 -41.73 10.24
CA GLU A 254 -3.99 -42.54 10.23
C GLU A 254 -4.98 -42.05 11.30
N THR A 255 -4.50 -41.73 12.50
CA THR A 255 -5.35 -41.18 13.57
C THR A 255 -5.91 -39.81 13.18
N LEU A 256 -5.11 -38.94 12.55
CA LEU A 256 -5.55 -37.65 12.03
C LEU A 256 -6.65 -37.80 10.98
N ASN A 257 -6.49 -38.69 10.01
CA ASN A 257 -7.51 -38.99 9.00
C ASN A 257 -8.81 -39.48 9.65
N ASN A 258 -8.71 -40.35 10.67
CA ASN A 258 -9.87 -40.91 11.37
C ASN A 258 -10.66 -39.90 12.23
N ILE A 259 -10.09 -38.73 12.53
CA ILE A 259 -10.78 -37.65 13.26
C ILE A 259 -11.19 -36.49 12.36
N ALA A 260 -10.74 -36.46 11.10
CA ALA A 260 -10.95 -35.36 10.18
C ALA A 260 -12.38 -35.32 9.60
N ASP A 261 -13.05 -36.48 9.50
CA ASP A 261 -14.35 -36.59 8.82
C ASP A 261 -15.42 -37.36 9.65
N PRO A 262 -16.38 -36.66 10.30
CA PRO A 262 -16.38 -35.22 10.54
C PRO A 262 -15.59 -34.85 11.80
N MET A 263 -14.67 -33.90 11.66
CA MET A 263 -14.03 -33.25 12.81
C MET A 263 -15.06 -32.47 13.64
N PRO A 264 -15.17 -32.67 14.96
CA PRO A 264 -16.08 -31.89 15.80
C PRO A 264 -15.75 -30.39 15.73
N LYS A 265 -16.77 -29.52 15.76
CA LYS A 265 -16.61 -28.06 15.62
C LYS A 265 -15.75 -27.42 16.71
N GLU A 266 -15.57 -28.11 17.84
CA GLU A 266 -14.76 -27.68 18.96
C GLU A 266 -13.25 -27.96 18.78
N VAL A 267 -12.89 -28.88 17.89
CA VAL A 267 -11.54 -29.43 17.75
C VAL A 267 -10.76 -28.63 16.71
N ALA A 268 -9.49 -28.37 16.95
CA ALA A 268 -8.55 -27.88 15.95
C ALA A 268 -7.22 -28.61 16.13
N VAL A 269 -6.59 -29.02 15.03
CA VAL A 269 -5.34 -29.77 15.08
C VAL A 269 -4.28 -29.12 14.22
N PHE A 270 -3.07 -29.03 14.77
CA PHE A 270 -1.89 -28.60 14.06
C PHE A 270 -0.81 -29.67 14.14
N VAL A 271 -0.10 -29.85 13.03
CA VAL A 271 1.06 -30.71 12.92
C VAL A 271 2.26 -29.85 12.58
N ILE A 272 3.32 -29.94 13.38
CA ILE A 272 4.60 -29.29 13.08
C ILE A 272 5.76 -30.29 13.18
N GLY A 273 6.76 -30.13 12.30
CA GLY A 273 8.01 -30.87 12.38
C GLY A 273 9.00 -30.17 13.32
N ARG A 274 9.70 -30.92 14.18
CA ARG A 274 10.76 -30.38 15.05
C ARG A 274 12.00 -31.26 15.07
N ARG A 275 13.11 -30.69 15.52
CA ARG A 275 14.31 -31.42 15.94
C ARG A 275 14.54 -31.23 17.43
N LYS A 276 14.92 -32.29 18.11
CA LYS A 276 15.21 -32.26 19.55
C LYS A 276 16.57 -31.57 19.83
N GLY A 277 16.58 -30.25 19.98
CA GLY A 277 17.82 -29.49 20.22
C GLY A 277 18.80 -29.55 19.04
N ALA A 278 20.06 -29.13 19.25
CA ALA A 278 21.04 -28.93 18.18
C ALA A 278 21.45 -30.22 17.42
N ASN A 279 21.29 -31.40 18.02
CA ASN A 279 21.74 -32.69 17.48
C ASN A 279 20.63 -33.78 17.43
N GLY A 280 19.38 -33.49 17.78
CA GLY A 280 18.40 -34.54 18.03
C GLY A 280 17.62 -35.03 16.80
N ASN A 281 17.05 -36.24 16.97
CA ASN A 281 16.17 -36.90 16.01
C ASN A 281 14.99 -35.99 15.62
N PRO A 282 14.45 -36.16 14.40
CA PRO A 282 13.28 -35.41 13.97
C PRO A 282 12.01 -35.99 14.63
N THR A 283 11.10 -35.11 15.02
CA THR A 283 9.84 -35.45 15.68
C THR A 283 8.65 -34.79 15.00
N ILE A 284 7.50 -35.46 15.08
CA ILE A 284 6.19 -34.95 14.66
C ILE A 284 5.49 -34.45 15.92
N ASN A 285 5.08 -33.18 15.92
CA ASN A 285 4.43 -32.57 17.06
C ASN A 285 2.98 -32.28 16.69
N ILE A 286 2.06 -32.74 17.51
CA ILE A 286 0.63 -32.56 17.32
C ILE A 286 0.12 -31.63 18.42
N ASN A 287 -0.40 -30.47 18.04
CA ASN A 287 -1.12 -29.58 18.94
C ASN A 287 -2.62 -29.74 18.70
N ILE A 288 -3.34 -30.15 19.73
CA ILE A 288 -4.80 -30.26 19.72
C ILE A 288 -5.35 -29.15 20.61
N VAL A 289 -6.24 -28.34 20.06
CA VAL A 289 -7.03 -27.38 20.82
C VAL A 289 -8.49 -27.81 20.82
N TYR A 290 -9.05 -27.93 22.01
CA TYR A 290 -10.45 -28.21 22.23
C TYR A 290 -11.13 -26.97 22.83
N SER A 291 -12.07 -26.41 22.08
CA SER A 291 -12.87 -25.23 22.46
C SER A 291 -14.20 -25.62 23.15
N GLY A 292 -14.15 -26.68 23.95
CA GLY A 292 -15.25 -27.18 24.79
C GLY A 292 -14.77 -27.38 26.24
N PRO A 293 -15.65 -27.85 27.15
CA PRO A 293 -15.23 -28.30 28.47
C PRO A 293 -14.17 -29.40 28.37
N GLU A 294 -13.10 -29.31 29.19
CA GLU A 294 -11.96 -30.24 29.15
C GLU A 294 -12.37 -31.71 29.19
N LYS A 295 -13.33 -32.07 30.05
CA LYS A 295 -13.88 -33.43 30.18
C LYS A 295 -14.40 -34.03 28.88
N ASP A 296 -14.86 -33.20 27.95
CA ASP A 296 -15.48 -33.64 26.69
C ASP A 296 -14.41 -33.87 25.60
N SER A 297 -13.15 -33.49 25.86
CA SER A 297 -12.01 -33.78 24.97
C SER A 297 -11.45 -35.19 25.13
N ALA A 298 -11.74 -35.88 26.24
CA ALA A 298 -11.11 -37.17 26.57
C ALA A 298 -11.20 -38.22 25.44
N PRO A 299 -12.37 -38.45 24.79
CA PRO A 299 -12.46 -39.43 23.70
C PRO A 299 -11.59 -39.11 22.47
N LEU A 300 -11.22 -37.84 22.28
CA LEU A 300 -10.30 -37.42 21.22
C LEU A 300 -8.86 -37.63 21.64
N ILE A 301 -8.49 -37.20 22.85
CA ILE A 301 -7.12 -37.28 23.37
C ILE A 301 -6.70 -38.75 23.55
N GLU A 302 -7.61 -39.61 23.98
CA GLU A 302 -7.39 -41.06 24.14
C GLU A 302 -6.94 -41.74 22.83
N LYS A 303 -7.40 -41.25 21.67
CA LYS A 303 -6.97 -41.78 20.35
C LYS A 303 -5.49 -41.52 20.06
N PHE A 304 -4.91 -40.48 20.65
CA PHE A 304 -3.47 -40.20 20.53
C PHE A 304 -2.67 -40.84 21.67
N ASP A 305 -3.27 -41.02 22.86
CA ASP A 305 -2.59 -41.64 24.01
C ASP A 305 -2.22 -43.11 23.80
N VAL A 306 -2.89 -43.81 22.87
CA VAL A 306 -2.52 -45.19 22.50
C VAL A 306 -1.24 -45.27 21.68
N ILE A 307 -0.81 -44.16 21.06
CA ILE A 307 0.47 -44.05 20.37
C ILE A 307 1.49 -43.56 21.41
N PRO A 308 2.57 -44.29 21.71
CA PRO A 308 3.52 -43.86 22.74
C PRO A 308 4.21 -42.53 22.36
N PRO A 309 3.94 -41.40 23.05
CA PRO A 309 4.62 -40.15 22.76
C PRO A 309 5.97 -40.10 23.48
N VAL A 310 6.92 -39.34 22.94
CA VAL A 310 8.15 -39.00 23.68
C VAL A 310 7.91 -37.89 24.68
N TRP A 311 6.92 -37.04 24.44
CA TRP A 311 6.51 -35.97 25.33
C TRP A 311 5.04 -35.62 25.13
N LYS A 312 4.37 -35.26 26.23
CA LYS A 312 2.98 -34.80 26.26
C LYS A 312 2.85 -33.69 27.31
N ASP A 313 2.17 -32.60 26.95
CA ASP A 313 1.76 -31.54 27.87
C ASP A 313 0.27 -31.24 27.65
N ALA A 314 -0.46 -31.07 28.73
CA ALA A 314 -1.89 -30.78 28.70
C ALA A 314 -2.19 -29.64 29.66
N LYS A 315 -2.86 -28.60 29.16
CA LYS A 315 -3.14 -27.39 29.93
C LYS A 315 -4.41 -26.72 29.46
N SER A 316 -4.93 -25.83 30.31
CA SER A 316 -6.02 -24.95 29.94
C SER A 316 -5.48 -23.53 29.73
N ALA A 317 -5.82 -22.91 28.60
CA ALA A 317 -5.41 -21.57 28.22
C ALA A 317 -6.62 -20.67 27.97
N ALA A 318 -6.46 -19.35 28.21
CA ALA A 318 -7.44 -18.36 27.77
C ALA A 318 -7.40 -18.25 26.24
N TRP A 319 -8.51 -17.81 25.63
CA TRP A 319 -8.65 -17.72 24.18
C TRP A 319 -7.59 -16.81 23.52
N ASP A 320 -7.29 -15.66 24.09
CA ASP A 320 -6.26 -14.74 23.58
C ASP A 320 -4.82 -15.22 23.81
N GLU A 321 -4.63 -16.11 24.78
CA GLU A 321 -3.35 -16.75 25.07
C GLU A 321 -3.08 -17.97 24.19
N LEU A 322 -4.07 -18.51 23.47
CA LEU A 322 -3.89 -19.69 22.62
C LEU A 322 -2.72 -19.57 21.64
N PRO A 323 -2.57 -18.47 20.87
CA PRO A 323 -1.42 -18.31 19.96
C PRO A 323 -0.07 -18.33 20.69
N TRP A 324 -0.02 -17.97 21.97
CA TRP A 324 1.21 -17.93 22.77
C TRP A 324 1.47 -19.21 23.55
N ALA A 325 0.43 -19.97 23.89
CA ALA A 325 0.51 -21.17 24.70
C ALA A 325 0.76 -22.45 23.87
N THR A 326 0.40 -22.44 22.59
CA THR A 326 0.54 -23.59 21.68
C THR A 326 1.99 -23.87 21.31
N TYR A 327 2.30 -25.14 21.02
CA TYR A 327 3.64 -25.57 20.59
C TYR A 327 4.72 -25.32 21.63
N ASN A 328 4.42 -25.53 22.92
CA ASN A 328 5.34 -25.20 24.01
C ASN A 328 5.85 -23.75 23.95
N GLY A 329 4.98 -22.82 23.56
CA GLY A 329 5.27 -21.39 23.53
C GLY A 329 6.23 -20.91 22.45
N LEU A 330 6.36 -21.64 21.33
CA LEU A 330 7.29 -21.30 20.25
C LEU A 330 7.13 -19.87 19.71
N ASN A 331 5.91 -19.35 19.67
CA ASN A 331 5.62 -18.00 19.20
C ASN A 331 6.22 -16.91 20.09
N ASN A 332 6.52 -17.19 21.37
CA ASN A 332 7.25 -16.25 22.25
C ASN A 332 8.68 -15.97 21.76
N ILE A 333 9.21 -16.84 20.89
CA ILE A 333 10.52 -16.66 20.25
C ILE A 333 10.32 -16.15 18.82
N LEU A 334 9.46 -16.81 18.04
CA LEU A 334 9.30 -16.52 16.61
C LEU A 334 8.63 -15.17 16.32
N CYS A 335 7.79 -14.66 17.22
CA CYS A 335 7.15 -13.35 17.09
C CYS A 335 7.95 -12.24 17.79
N THR A 336 9.27 -12.27 17.63
CA THR A 336 10.18 -11.25 18.18
C THR A 336 11.19 -10.83 17.11
N PRO A 337 11.77 -9.61 17.18
CA PRO A 337 12.85 -9.21 16.27
C PRO A 337 14.01 -10.21 16.22
N VAL A 338 14.34 -10.84 17.35
CA VAL A 338 15.37 -11.88 17.45
C VAL A 338 14.96 -13.14 16.67
N GLY A 339 13.69 -13.53 16.76
CA GLY A 339 13.14 -14.64 15.99
C GLY A 339 13.18 -14.39 14.48
N TRP A 340 12.74 -13.20 14.05
CA TRP A 340 12.72 -12.81 12.64
C TRP A 340 14.12 -12.72 12.03
N ALA A 341 15.09 -12.19 12.77
CA ALA A 341 16.47 -12.08 12.32
C ALA A 341 17.21 -13.43 12.20
N ARG A 342 16.68 -14.51 12.78
CA ARG A 342 17.35 -15.83 12.78
C ARG A 342 17.47 -16.43 11.37
N PHE A 343 16.43 -16.24 10.55
CA PHE A 343 16.35 -16.67 9.16
C PHE A 343 15.50 -15.66 8.36
N PRO A 344 16.11 -14.59 7.83
CA PRO A 344 15.40 -13.48 7.20
C PRO A 344 14.79 -13.81 5.84
N ILE A 345 15.27 -14.86 5.16
CA ILE A 345 14.72 -15.28 3.87
C ILE A 345 13.79 -16.47 4.10
N LYS A 346 12.59 -16.38 3.52
CA LYS A 346 11.51 -17.36 3.65
C LYS A 346 11.01 -17.76 2.27
N ASN A 347 10.98 -19.06 2.00
CA ASN A 347 10.38 -19.64 0.80
C ASN A 347 9.24 -20.57 1.25
N PHE A 348 8.01 -20.30 0.79
CA PHE A 348 6.79 -20.99 1.19
C PHE A 348 6.14 -21.67 0.00
N TYR A 349 5.73 -22.92 0.18
CA TYR A 349 4.78 -23.59 -0.69
C TYR A 349 3.59 -24.09 0.14
N ALA A 350 2.44 -24.21 -0.50
CA ALA A 350 1.21 -24.65 0.14
C ALA A 350 0.40 -25.59 -0.74
N ALA A 351 -0.42 -26.41 -0.10
CA ALA A 351 -1.43 -27.22 -0.76
C ALA A 351 -2.55 -27.53 0.23
N ASN A 352 -3.76 -27.72 -0.26
CA ASN A 352 -4.85 -28.28 0.50
C ASN A 352 -5.04 -29.74 0.07
N VAL A 353 -5.30 -30.61 1.05
CA VAL A 353 -5.61 -32.02 0.79
C VAL A 353 -6.91 -32.40 1.49
N GLU A 354 -7.64 -33.35 0.90
CA GLU A 354 -8.87 -33.94 1.46
C GLU A 354 -8.56 -34.85 2.64
N LYS A 355 -7.46 -35.60 2.54
CA LYS A 355 -6.91 -36.50 3.55
C LYS A 355 -5.39 -36.52 3.46
N TYR A 356 -4.72 -36.89 4.54
CA TYR A 356 -3.28 -37.12 4.52
C TYR A 356 -2.98 -38.49 3.88
N ASP A 357 -2.41 -38.50 2.68
CA ASP A 357 -1.92 -39.74 2.07
C ASP A 357 -0.66 -40.24 2.80
N ILE A 358 -0.72 -41.45 3.35
CA ILE A 358 0.30 -41.95 4.29
C ILE A 358 1.66 -42.14 3.62
N GLU A 359 1.69 -42.66 2.39
CA GLU A 359 2.94 -42.85 1.65
C GLU A 359 3.58 -41.52 1.27
N THR A 360 2.76 -40.55 0.83
CA THR A 360 3.22 -39.18 0.55
C THR A 360 3.76 -38.49 1.80
N MET A 361 3.05 -38.58 2.94
CA MET A 361 3.54 -38.03 4.21
C MET A 361 4.86 -38.67 4.62
N ARG A 362 4.99 -40.00 4.48
CA ARG A 362 6.24 -40.70 4.81
C ARG A 362 7.40 -40.18 3.97
N SER A 363 7.22 -40.15 2.64
CA SER A 363 8.22 -39.66 1.69
C SER A 363 8.62 -38.21 1.98
N PHE A 364 7.64 -37.35 2.23
CA PHE A 364 7.87 -35.95 2.56
C PHE A 364 8.68 -35.78 3.85
N PHE A 365 8.30 -36.44 4.94
CA PHE A 365 9.00 -36.29 6.23
C PHE A 365 10.41 -36.90 6.22
N ASP A 366 10.67 -37.93 5.41
CA ASP A 366 12.03 -38.42 5.18
C ASP A 366 12.88 -37.39 4.43
N GLY A 367 12.34 -36.81 3.35
CA GLY A 367 13.01 -35.72 2.64
C GLY A 367 13.23 -34.48 3.52
N TRP A 368 12.24 -34.11 4.32
CA TRP A 368 12.31 -33.00 5.27
C TRP A 368 13.39 -33.22 6.35
N ARG A 369 13.53 -34.46 6.87
CA ARG A 369 14.65 -34.83 7.74
C ARG A 369 15.97 -34.61 7.01
N ASP A 370 16.11 -35.20 5.83
CA ASP A 370 17.38 -35.21 5.08
C ASP A 370 17.81 -33.78 4.70
N MET A 371 16.87 -32.92 4.32
CA MET A 371 17.13 -31.50 4.03
C MET A 371 17.54 -30.73 5.29
N ASN A 372 16.88 -30.93 6.43
CA ASN A 372 17.29 -30.31 7.69
C ASN A 372 18.65 -30.81 8.19
N GLU A 373 19.03 -32.06 7.92
CA GLU A 373 20.34 -32.61 8.24
C GLU A 373 21.42 -32.01 7.32
N LYS A 374 21.17 -32.03 6.00
CA LYS A 374 22.07 -31.48 4.99
C LYS A 374 22.38 -30.00 5.21
N TYR A 375 21.38 -29.21 5.56
CA TYR A 375 21.50 -27.75 5.69
C TYR A 375 21.57 -27.25 7.14
N ASN A 376 21.86 -28.14 8.10
CA ASN A 376 21.88 -27.80 9.52
C ASN A 376 22.72 -26.53 9.81
N GLY A 377 22.12 -25.54 10.46
CA GLY A 377 22.75 -24.26 10.82
C GLY A 377 22.71 -23.18 9.73
N ASN A 378 22.46 -23.55 8.46
CA ASN A 378 22.38 -22.65 7.31
C ASN A 378 20.93 -22.39 6.87
N ALA A 379 20.10 -23.44 6.86
CA ALA A 379 18.68 -23.37 6.60
C ALA A 379 17.89 -24.18 7.63
N MET A 380 16.60 -23.87 7.75
CA MET A 380 15.63 -24.59 8.55
C MET A 380 14.43 -24.89 7.65
N PHE A 381 14.09 -26.18 7.51
CA PHE A 381 12.89 -26.57 6.81
C PHE A 381 11.81 -26.82 7.86
N SER A 382 10.67 -26.15 7.72
CA SER A 382 9.54 -26.27 8.65
C SER A 382 8.30 -26.74 7.91
N VAL A 383 7.38 -27.33 8.67
CA VAL A 383 6.09 -27.78 8.19
C VAL A 383 5.04 -27.30 9.18
N MET A 384 3.90 -26.85 8.68
CA MET A 384 2.71 -26.55 9.47
C MET A 384 1.50 -27.07 8.71
N PHE A 385 0.93 -28.17 9.21
CA PHE A 385 -0.32 -28.71 8.65
C PHE A 385 -1.45 -28.43 9.61
N GLU A 386 -2.53 -27.87 9.11
CA GLU A 386 -3.67 -27.42 9.89
C GLU A 386 -4.91 -28.19 9.47
N SER A 387 -5.55 -28.86 10.43
CA SER A 387 -6.84 -29.53 10.24
C SER A 387 -7.87 -28.80 11.08
N PHE A 388 -8.85 -28.20 10.40
CA PHE A 388 -9.88 -27.40 11.05
C PHE A 388 -11.28 -27.88 10.69
N PRO A 389 -12.23 -27.74 11.62
CA PRO A 389 -13.61 -28.09 11.41
C PRO A 389 -14.27 -27.12 10.44
N GLN A 390 -15.18 -27.62 9.60
CA GLN A 390 -15.71 -26.89 8.43
C GLN A 390 -17.22 -26.60 8.50
N GLN A 391 -17.89 -26.89 9.62
CA GLN A 391 -19.36 -26.82 9.73
C GLN A 391 -19.87 -25.42 9.38
N ARG A 392 -19.45 -24.39 10.13
CA ARG A 392 -19.89 -23.02 9.85
C ARG A 392 -19.38 -22.48 8.52
N VAL A 393 -18.17 -22.90 8.08
CA VAL A 393 -17.62 -22.53 6.77
C VAL A 393 -18.52 -23.01 5.63
N ARG A 394 -19.04 -24.24 5.70
CA ARG A 394 -19.88 -24.87 4.66
C ARG A 394 -21.36 -24.44 4.71
N GLU A 395 -21.80 -23.79 5.78
CA GLU A 395 -23.12 -23.15 5.83
C GLU A 395 -23.17 -21.83 5.03
N ILE A 396 -22.02 -21.24 4.73
CA ILE A 396 -21.89 -20.01 3.96
C ILE A 396 -21.72 -20.39 2.48
N SER A 397 -22.51 -19.76 1.60
CA SER A 397 -22.47 -20.04 0.16
C SER A 397 -21.08 -19.82 -0.44
N ASP A 398 -20.69 -20.66 -1.40
CA ASP A 398 -19.39 -20.63 -2.09
C ASP A 398 -19.10 -19.31 -2.83
N ASP A 399 -20.15 -18.55 -3.14
CA ASP A 399 -20.12 -17.24 -3.81
C ASP A 399 -20.26 -16.05 -2.84
N ALA A 400 -20.43 -16.28 -1.54
CA ALA A 400 -20.64 -15.21 -0.55
C ALA A 400 -19.41 -14.29 -0.38
N THR A 401 -18.23 -14.79 -0.73
CA THR A 401 -16.92 -14.15 -0.60
C THR A 401 -16.04 -14.48 -1.81
N ALA A 402 -15.02 -13.68 -2.09
CA ALA A 402 -14.04 -14.02 -3.13
C ALA A 402 -13.22 -15.27 -2.81
N TYR A 403 -13.00 -15.60 -1.53
CA TYR A 403 -12.25 -16.80 -1.16
C TYR A 403 -13.02 -18.07 -1.60
N PRO A 404 -12.38 -19.00 -2.35
CA PRO A 404 -13.08 -20.10 -3.02
C PRO A 404 -13.26 -21.39 -2.20
N TRP A 405 -12.44 -21.63 -1.18
CA TRP A 405 -12.28 -22.99 -0.66
C TRP A 405 -13.22 -23.36 0.49
N ARG A 406 -14.54 -23.44 0.25
CA ARG A 406 -15.50 -23.96 1.24
C ARG A 406 -15.57 -25.50 1.28
N HIS A 407 -15.43 -26.14 0.12
CA HIS A 407 -15.49 -27.60 -0.07
C HIS A 407 -14.14 -28.22 -0.52
N GLY A 408 -13.03 -27.49 -0.34
CA GLY A 408 -11.72 -27.80 -0.91
C GLY A 408 -10.54 -27.61 0.05
N SER A 409 -10.80 -27.69 1.36
CA SER A 409 -9.89 -27.18 2.39
C SER A 409 -9.92 -28.00 3.70
N HIS A 410 -10.08 -29.32 3.62
CA HIS A 410 -10.09 -30.20 4.81
C HIS A 410 -8.81 -30.06 5.63
N HIS A 411 -7.66 -30.12 4.97
CA HIS A 411 -6.34 -29.92 5.56
C HIS A 411 -5.58 -28.86 4.78
N PHE A 412 -5.04 -27.87 5.48
CA PHE A 412 -4.16 -26.85 4.90
C PHE A 412 -2.71 -27.24 5.19
N LEU A 413 -1.92 -27.43 4.14
CA LEU A 413 -0.50 -27.74 4.25
C LEU A 413 0.31 -26.49 3.92
N MET A 414 1.20 -26.11 4.84
CA MET A 414 2.27 -25.16 4.60
C MET A 414 3.61 -25.89 4.79
N ILE A 415 4.48 -25.76 3.80
CA ILE A 415 5.88 -26.19 3.87
C ILE A 415 6.76 -24.98 3.60
N GLU A 416 7.82 -24.81 4.40
CA GLU A 416 8.74 -23.68 4.23
C GLU A 416 10.19 -24.09 4.36
N ALA A 417 11.05 -23.33 3.71
CA ALA A 417 12.46 -23.24 4.03
C ALA A 417 12.80 -21.81 4.45
N ALA A 418 13.56 -21.68 5.52
CA ALA A 418 14.02 -20.42 6.07
C ALA A 418 15.55 -20.42 6.11
N TYR A 419 16.22 -19.42 5.53
CA TYR A 419 17.67 -19.42 5.37
C TYR A 419 18.29 -18.04 5.61
N LYS A 420 19.58 -18.03 5.95
CA LYS A 420 20.33 -16.80 6.28
C LYS A 420 20.81 -16.04 5.07
N ASN A 421 21.24 -16.77 4.05
CA ASN A 421 21.80 -16.25 2.80
C ASN A 421 21.18 -17.04 1.64
N PRO A 422 21.06 -16.47 0.43
CA PRO A 422 20.42 -17.11 -0.72
C PRO A 422 21.28 -18.23 -1.36
N ILE A 423 21.98 -19.02 -0.55
CA ILE A 423 22.79 -20.14 -1.01
C ILE A 423 21.86 -21.31 -1.34
N ASP A 424 22.08 -21.95 -2.49
CA ASP A 424 21.29 -23.09 -2.98
C ASP A 424 19.78 -22.81 -3.13
N GLU A 425 19.39 -21.54 -3.32
CA GLU A 425 17.99 -21.12 -3.46
C GLU A 425 17.26 -21.93 -4.54
N ASP A 426 17.87 -22.12 -5.71
CA ASP A 426 17.29 -22.93 -6.80
C ASP A 426 17.05 -24.40 -6.40
N ILE A 427 17.93 -24.98 -5.58
CA ILE A 427 17.81 -26.38 -5.12
C ILE A 427 16.70 -26.49 -4.08
N ILE A 428 16.64 -25.55 -3.14
CA ILE A 428 15.63 -25.49 -2.09
C ILE A 428 14.24 -25.28 -2.70
N ASP A 429 14.14 -24.34 -3.63
CA ASP A 429 12.93 -24.02 -4.36
C ASP A 429 12.45 -25.21 -5.21
N ALA A 430 13.35 -25.87 -5.95
CA ALA A 430 13.02 -27.07 -6.70
C ALA A 430 12.51 -28.22 -5.80
N TRP A 431 13.13 -28.42 -4.63
CA TRP A 431 12.68 -29.45 -3.69
C TRP A 431 11.29 -29.15 -3.12
N LEU A 432 11.02 -27.89 -2.73
CA LEU A 432 9.71 -27.48 -2.20
C LEU A 432 8.63 -27.61 -3.28
N SER A 433 8.91 -27.20 -4.51
CA SER A 433 8.02 -27.38 -5.66
C SER A 433 7.71 -28.86 -5.91
N GLU A 434 8.73 -29.74 -5.87
CA GLU A 434 8.53 -31.19 -6.02
C GLU A 434 7.64 -31.77 -4.90
N GLN A 435 7.77 -31.27 -3.66
CA GLN A 435 6.88 -31.70 -2.58
C GLN A 435 5.44 -31.22 -2.79
N GLN A 436 5.25 -30.00 -3.28
CA GLN A 436 3.93 -29.48 -3.63
C GLN A 436 3.28 -30.36 -4.72
N ASP A 437 4.01 -30.71 -5.77
CA ASP A 437 3.53 -31.58 -6.85
C ASP A 437 3.03 -32.93 -6.32
N LYS A 438 3.79 -33.55 -5.41
CA LYS A 438 3.38 -34.81 -4.75
C LYS A 438 2.11 -34.65 -3.92
N PHE A 439 1.99 -33.56 -3.17
CA PHE A 439 0.75 -33.28 -2.42
C PHE A 439 -0.43 -32.99 -3.33
N ILE A 440 -0.23 -32.35 -4.48
CA ILE A 440 -1.27 -32.14 -5.49
C ILE A 440 -1.76 -33.48 -6.03
N GLU A 441 -0.84 -34.39 -6.39
CA GLU A 441 -1.15 -35.72 -6.93
C GLU A 441 -2.03 -36.54 -5.99
N THR A 442 -1.72 -36.52 -4.68
CA THR A 442 -2.45 -37.30 -3.67
C THR A 442 -3.50 -36.49 -2.89
N SER A 443 -3.74 -35.25 -3.29
CA SER A 443 -4.63 -34.31 -2.57
C SER A 443 -6.07 -34.76 -2.43
N GLY A 444 -6.55 -35.66 -3.29
CA GLY A 444 -7.99 -35.95 -3.45
C GLY A 444 -8.74 -34.92 -4.32
N TYR A 445 -8.10 -33.81 -4.68
CA TYR A 445 -8.71 -32.76 -5.51
C TYR A 445 -8.21 -32.74 -6.96
N GLY A 446 -7.08 -33.39 -7.24
CA GLY A 446 -6.49 -33.51 -8.59
C GLY A 446 -5.96 -32.20 -9.18
N ARG A 447 -5.81 -31.15 -8.36
CA ARG A 447 -5.30 -29.83 -8.74
C ARG A 447 -4.82 -29.08 -7.51
N LEU A 448 -3.97 -28.06 -7.71
CA LEU A 448 -3.56 -27.18 -6.62
C LEU A 448 -4.76 -26.39 -6.10
N GLN A 449 -5.12 -26.64 -4.85
CA GLN A 449 -5.97 -25.77 -4.05
C GLN A 449 -5.12 -25.31 -2.88
N GLN A 450 -5.15 -24.03 -2.53
CA GLN A 450 -4.32 -23.55 -1.42
C GLN A 450 -4.89 -22.30 -0.77
N TYR A 451 -4.52 -22.10 0.48
CA TYR A 451 -4.80 -20.85 1.15
C TYR A 451 -3.90 -19.74 0.60
N VAL A 452 -4.49 -18.71 -0.02
CA VAL A 452 -3.77 -17.60 -0.66
C VAL A 452 -2.70 -16.94 0.22
N ASN A 453 -2.92 -16.87 1.54
CA ASN A 453 -1.94 -16.29 2.47
C ASN A 453 -0.68 -17.14 2.68
N TYR A 454 -0.68 -18.38 2.20
CA TYR A 454 0.47 -19.29 2.18
C TYR A 454 1.03 -19.48 0.76
N GLY A 455 0.49 -18.78 -0.24
CA GLY A 455 0.93 -18.90 -1.63
C GLY A 455 2.37 -18.40 -1.84
N HIS A 456 3.06 -19.03 -2.79
CA HIS A 456 4.38 -18.64 -3.29
C HIS A 456 4.30 -17.40 -4.22
N GLY A 457 3.11 -17.00 -4.68
CA GLY A 457 2.80 -15.70 -5.27
C GLY A 457 3.32 -15.46 -6.69
N SER A 458 4.57 -15.81 -7.00
CA SER A 458 5.19 -15.64 -8.33
C SER A 458 4.98 -16.81 -9.28
N LYS A 459 4.58 -17.98 -8.75
CA LYS A 459 4.44 -19.23 -9.51
C LYS A 459 3.04 -19.83 -9.46
N ASP A 460 2.22 -19.35 -8.53
CA ASP A 460 0.89 -19.91 -8.33
C ASP A 460 -0.07 -19.41 -9.41
N PRO A 461 -0.82 -20.29 -10.07
CA PRO A 461 -1.86 -19.86 -10.98
C PRO A 461 -2.94 -19.10 -10.21
N PRO A 462 -3.50 -18.00 -10.75
CA PRO A 462 -4.60 -17.27 -10.11
C PRO A 462 -5.77 -18.16 -9.71
N GLU A 463 -6.02 -19.24 -10.45
CA GLU A 463 -7.04 -20.25 -10.16
C GLU A 463 -6.81 -20.97 -8.82
N ALA A 464 -5.55 -21.24 -8.47
CA ALA A 464 -5.20 -21.87 -7.19
C ALA A 464 -5.29 -20.91 -5.99
N LEU A 465 -5.17 -19.60 -6.23
CA LEU A 465 -5.29 -18.58 -5.19
C LEU A 465 -6.74 -18.15 -4.97
N TYR A 466 -7.47 -17.94 -6.06
CA TYR A 466 -8.78 -17.29 -6.05
C TYR A 466 -9.92 -18.18 -6.50
N GLY A 467 -9.68 -19.33 -7.12
CA GLY A 467 -10.72 -20.29 -7.52
C GLY A 467 -10.71 -20.60 -9.00
N TYR A 468 -11.11 -21.84 -9.35
CA TYR A 468 -11.14 -22.32 -10.74
C TYR A 468 -12.42 -21.96 -11.49
N GLU A 469 -13.42 -21.36 -10.82
CA GLU A 469 -14.63 -20.94 -11.51
C GLU A 469 -14.35 -19.69 -12.38
N PRO A 470 -14.60 -19.74 -13.71
CA PRO A 470 -14.26 -18.62 -14.59
C PRO A 470 -14.90 -17.29 -14.17
N TRP A 471 -16.16 -17.33 -13.72
CA TRP A 471 -16.92 -16.15 -13.30
C TRP A 471 -16.24 -15.39 -12.16
N ARG A 472 -15.54 -16.09 -11.27
CA ARG A 472 -14.95 -15.51 -10.06
C ARG A 472 -13.71 -14.70 -10.41
N LEU A 473 -12.83 -15.28 -11.22
CA LEU A 473 -11.65 -14.59 -11.74
C LEU A 473 -12.02 -13.44 -12.67
N GLU A 474 -13.04 -13.62 -13.51
CA GLU A 474 -13.56 -12.53 -14.35
C GLU A 474 -14.08 -11.36 -13.51
N LYS A 475 -14.88 -11.65 -12.47
CA LYS A 475 -15.35 -10.63 -11.52
C LYS A 475 -14.20 -9.92 -10.82
N LEU A 476 -13.20 -10.65 -10.31
CA LEU A 476 -12.03 -10.07 -9.66
C LEU A 476 -11.22 -9.19 -10.61
N ARG A 477 -11.03 -9.60 -11.87
CA ARG A 477 -10.33 -8.80 -12.89
C ARG A 477 -11.08 -7.51 -13.23
N MET A 478 -12.41 -7.58 -13.36
CA MET A 478 -13.24 -6.39 -13.57
C MET A 478 -13.10 -5.41 -12.40
N LEU A 479 -13.19 -5.90 -11.16
CA LEU A 479 -13.04 -5.07 -9.97
C LEU A 479 -11.61 -4.52 -9.86
N LYS A 480 -10.59 -5.29 -10.23
CA LYS A 480 -9.20 -4.80 -10.22
C LYS A 480 -9.06 -3.61 -11.17
N ALA A 481 -9.57 -3.73 -12.39
CA ALA A 481 -9.56 -2.65 -13.36
C ALA A 481 -10.38 -1.42 -12.92
N GLU A 482 -11.42 -1.62 -12.11
CA GLU A 482 -12.25 -0.53 -11.58
C GLU A 482 -11.56 0.24 -10.45
N TYR A 483 -10.97 -0.47 -9.47
CA TYR A 483 -10.50 0.08 -8.19
C TYR A 483 -8.98 0.31 -8.13
N ASP A 484 -8.19 -0.44 -8.89
CA ASP A 484 -6.73 -0.32 -8.98
C ASP A 484 -6.25 -0.51 -10.44
N PRO A 485 -6.61 0.43 -11.33
CA PRO A 485 -6.19 0.41 -12.72
C PRO A 485 -4.67 0.64 -12.86
N GLU A 486 -4.09 0.30 -14.01
CA GLU A 486 -2.68 0.61 -14.35
C GLU A 486 -2.46 2.13 -14.63
N VAL A 487 -2.92 2.97 -13.71
CA VAL A 487 -2.87 4.43 -13.73
C VAL A 487 -2.18 4.91 -12.46
N THR A 488 -1.05 5.59 -12.63
CA THR A 488 -0.33 6.22 -11.52
C THR A 488 -0.63 7.72 -11.51
N ARG A 489 -0.75 8.31 -10.33
CA ARG A 489 -0.83 9.76 -10.16
C ARG A 489 0.47 10.26 -9.52
N ALA A 490 1.17 11.14 -10.23
CA ALA A 490 2.40 11.78 -9.78
C ALA A 490 2.06 13.21 -9.32
N THR A 491 2.03 13.42 -8.00
CA THR A 491 1.64 14.71 -7.43
C THR A 491 2.84 15.61 -7.19
N ILE A 492 2.84 16.78 -7.83
CA ILE A 492 3.86 17.81 -7.70
C ILE A 492 3.71 18.50 -6.34
N ASN A 493 4.82 18.61 -5.62
CA ASN A 493 4.92 19.31 -4.35
C ASN A 493 6.37 19.79 -4.14
N ASN A 494 6.67 21.01 -4.57
CA ASN A 494 8.04 21.54 -4.49
C ASN A 494 8.08 23.02 -4.10
N GLY A 495 8.03 23.31 -2.81
CA GLY A 495 8.03 24.69 -2.30
C GLY A 495 6.69 25.41 -2.49
N LEU A 496 6.70 26.74 -2.30
CA LEU A 496 5.47 27.56 -2.23
C LEU A 496 4.77 27.75 -3.58
N VAL A 497 5.52 27.72 -4.68
CA VAL A 497 5.01 27.94 -6.04
C VAL A 497 5.27 26.75 -6.98
N ASN A 498 5.70 25.60 -6.44
CA ASN A 498 6.14 24.45 -7.24
C ASN A 498 7.21 24.85 -8.28
N TYR A 499 8.22 25.62 -7.90
CA TYR A 499 9.25 26.03 -8.86
C TYR A 499 10.11 24.82 -9.29
N VAL A 500 10.71 24.92 -10.47
CA VAL A 500 11.65 23.92 -10.98
C VAL A 500 13.05 24.26 -10.48
N ASP A 501 13.52 23.50 -9.50
CA ASP A 501 14.89 23.52 -9.02
C ASP A 501 15.59 22.18 -9.34
N ARG A 502 16.82 22.03 -8.85
CA ARG A 502 17.59 20.80 -9.04
C ARG A 502 16.93 19.58 -8.40
N LEU A 503 16.34 19.74 -7.21
CA LEU A 503 15.69 18.62 -6.51
C LEU A 503 14.53 18.08 -7.35
N PHE A 504 13.67 18.97 -7.85
CA PHE A 504 12.58 18.56 -8.73
C PHE A 504 13.07 17.91 -10.03
N ALA A 505 14.12 18.48 -10.65
CA ALA A 505 14.68 17.93 -11.90
C ALA A 505 15.25 16.52 -11.70
N ASP A 506 16.01 16.30 -10.61
CA ASP A 506 16.58 15.00 -10.25
C ASP A 506 15.44 13.98 -9.96
N ASP A 507 14.44 14.35 -9.16
CA ASP A 507 13.30 13.50 -8.82
C ASP A 507 12.47 13.10 -10.06
N LEU A 508 12.22 14.06 -10.96
CA LEU A 508 11.50 13.79 -12.21
C LEU A 508 12.31 12.88 -13.14
N LEU A 509 13.62 13.11 -13.24
CA LEU A 509 14.51 12.29 -14.07
C LEU A 509 14.56 10.85 -13.55
N ASP A 510 14.78 10.65 -12.25
CA ASP A 510 14.80 9.33 -11.63
C ASP A 510 13.46 8.59 -11.84
N PHE A 511 12.34 9.31 -11.70
CA PHE A 511 11.02 8.75 -11.99
C PHE A 511 10.90 8.30 -13.45
N LEU A 512 11.27 9.14 -14.42
CA LEU A 512 11.16 8.80 -15.84
C LEU A 512 12.12 7.68 -16.25
N VAL A 513 13.34 7.65 -15.71
CA VAL A 513 14.30 6.56 -15.91
C VAL A 513 13.72 5.23 -15.41
N SER A 514 13.02 5.25 -14.27
CA SER A 514 12.37 4.04 -13.74
C SER A 514 11.33 3.43 -14.69
N LEU A 515 10.74 4.24 -15.59
CA LEU A 515 9.74 3.80 -16.56
C LEU A 515 10.33 3.17 -17.84
N GLN A 516 11.65 3.28 -18.04
CA GLN A 516 12.32 2.72 -19.24
C GLN A 516 12.36 1.19 -19.22
N ASN A 517 12.50 0.59 -18.04
CA ASN A 517 12.49 -0.87 -17.86
C ASN A 517 11.04 -1.34 -17.68
N VAL A 518 10.37 -1.60 -18.80
CA VAL A 518 8.96 -2.02 -18.78
C VAL A 518 8.82 -3.37 -18.09
N THR A 519 8.05 -3.39 -17.01
CA THR A 519 7.61 -4.59 -16.29
C THR A 519 6.08 -4.65 -16.28
N GLU A 520 5.50 -5.73 -15.76
CA GLU A 520 4.05 -5.80 -15.54
C GLU A 520 3.54 -4.71 -14.58
N SER A 521 4.40 -4.19 -13.71
CA SER A 521 4.05 -3.13 -12.75
C SER A 521 4.20 -1.71 -13.30
N THR A 522 4.80 -1.54 -14.48
CA THR A 522 4.95 -0.21 -15.09
C THR A 522 3.57 0.36 -15.42
N PRO A 523 3.22 1.60 -15.03
CA PRO A 523 1.90 2.16 -15.36
C PRO A 523 1.71 2.30 -16.88
N LYS A 524 0.46 2.18 -17.36
CA LYS A 524 0.11 2.55 -18.75
C LYS A 524 -0.13 4.04 -18.88
N VAL A 525 -0.62 4.68 -17.82
CA VAL A 525 -0.92 6.11 -17.78
C VAL A 525 -0.36 6.71 -16.51
N VAL A 526 0.28 7.87 -16.63
CA VAL A 526 0.69 8.70 -15.49
C VAL A 526 -0.02 10.04 -15.60
N ILE A 527 -0.77 10.40 -14.56
CA ILE A 527 -1.42 11.70 -14.42
C ILE A 527 -0.56 12.57 -13.51
N PHE A 528 -0.11 13.72 -13.98
CA PHE A 528 0.58 14.73 -13.18
C PHE A 528 -0.41 15.75 -12.64
N ASP A 529 -0.59 15.77 -11.33
CA ASP A 529 -1.38 16.77 -10.62
C ASP A 529 -0.52 17.54 -9.61
N SER A 530 -1.12 18.48 -8.88
CA SER A 530 -0.43 19.28 -7.89
C SER A 530 -1.14 19.22 -6.54
N SER A 531 -0.32 19.18 -5.48
CA SER A 531 -0.78 19.35 -4.10
C SER A 531 -1.01 20.83 -3.74
N ASN A 532 -0.52 21.75 -4.56
CA ASN A 532 -0.68 23.19 -4.38
C ASN A 532 -1.89 23.69 -5.21
N PRO A 533 -2.89 24.33 -4.59
CA PRO A 533 -4.10 24.75 -5.31
C PRO A 533 -3.88 25.95 -6.25
N ASN A 534 -2.83 26.74 -6.03
CA ASN A 534 -2.55 27.96 -6.78
C ASN A 534 -1.58 27.71 -7.94
N PHE A 535 -0.71 26.72 -7.81
CA PHE A 535 0.35 26.40 -8.76
C PHE A 535 0.31 24.90 -9.10
N TRP A 536 0.17 24.58 -10.39
CA TRP A 536 0.38 23.22 -10.86
C TRP A 536 1.88 22.93 -10.87
N LEU A 537 2.63 23.72 -11.65
CA LEU A 537 4.09 23.76 -11.67
C LEU A 537 4.51 25.18 -12.05
N GLY A 538 5.28 25.84 -11.20
CA GLY A 538 5.77 27.19 -11.41
C GLY A 538 6.93 27.24 -12.40
N HIS A 539 7.62 28.38 -12.40
CA HIS A 539 8.78 28.62 -13.24
C HIS A 539 10.07 28.04 -12.64
N ILE A 540 11.19 28.18 -13.35
CA ILE A 540 12.52 27.82 -12.79
C ILE A 540 12.79 28.64 -11.52
N ASP A 541 13.50 28.08 -10.53
CA ASP A 541 13.90 28.85 -9.36
C ASP A 541 14.77 30.06 -9.78
N MET A 542 14.20 31.26 -9.66
CA MET A 542 14.80 32.52 -10.09
C MET A 542 16.10 32.86 -9.36
N ARG A 543 16.33 32.27 -8.17
CA ARG A 543 17.59 32.42 -7.44
C ARG A 543 18.75 31.78 -8.20
N THR A 544 18.48 30.74 -8.99
CA THR A 544 19.50 30.10 -9.83
C THR A 544 20.00 31.04 -10.91
N LEU A 545 19.20 32.00 -11.38
CA LEU A 545 19.59 32.94 -12.43
C LEU A 545 20.55 34.03 -11.95
N LYS A 546 20.66 34.23 -10.63
CA LYS A 546 21.62 35.17 -10.02
C LYS A 546 23.05 34.64 -9.97
N THR A 547 23.25 33.34 -10.19
CA THR A 547 24.57 32.70 -10.08
C THR A 547 25.27 32.68 -11.45
N PRO A 548 26.61 32.80 -11.48
CA PRO A 548 27.37 32.66 -12.72
C PRO A 548 27.12 31.29 -13.39
N ILE A 549 27.24 31.24 -14.71
CA ILE A 549 27.11 29.98 -15.46
C ILE A 549 28.36 29.11 -15.19
N THR A 550 28.19 28.11 -14.33
CA THR A 550 29.18 27.07 -14.02
C THR A 550 28.88 25.78 -14.79
N ASP A 551 29.82 24.83 -14.83
CA ASP A 551 29.56 23.50 -15.40
C ASP A 551 28.45 22.75 -14.65
N GLU A 552 28.34 22.96 -13.33
CA GLU A 552 27.26 22.42 -12.52
C GLU A 552 25.89 23.01 -12.91
N LYS A 553 25.81 24.31 -13.20
CA LYS A 553 24.59 24.96 -13.69
C LYS A 553 24.22 24.51 -15.11
N ARG A 554 25.22 24.23 -15.95
CA ARG A 554 24.99 23.60 -17.26
C ARG A 554 24.49 22.16 -17.14
N GLN A 555 24.88 21.44 -16.08
CA GLN A 555 24.37 20.10 -15.83
C GLN A 555 22.85 20.14 -15.57
N LEU A 556 22.33 21.10 -14.81
CA LEU A 556 20.88 21.28 -14.62
C LEU A 556 20.14 21.46 -15.96
N GLY A 557 20.70 22.25 -16.88
CA GLY A 557 20.15 22.39 -18.23
C GLY A 557 20.22 21.10 -19.05
N ALA A 558 21.30 20.32 -18.90
CA ALA A 558 21.43 19.01 -19.53
C ALA A 558 20.40 18.00 -18.98
N ASP A 559 20.16 18.00 -17.68
CA ASP A 559 19.16 17.16 -17.02
C ASP A 559 17.73 17.53 -17.51
N TYR A 560 17.49 18.83 -17.71
CA TYR A 560 16.24 19.35 -18.28
C TYR A 560 15.99 18.85 -19.71
N ILE A 561 17.03 18.88 -20.55
CA ILE A 561 16.99 18.29 -21.89
C ILE A 561 16.76 16.78 -21.80
N GLN A 562 17.36 16.10 -20.82
CA GLN A 562 17.25 14.65 -20.68
C GLN A 562 15.83 14.20 -20.30
N PHE A 563 15.20 14.78 -19.26
CA PHE A 563 13.82 14.40 -18.94
C PHE A 563 12.86 14.77 -20.08
N THR A 564 13.17 15.82 -20.84
CA THR A 564 12.39 16.22 -22.02
C THR A 564 12.43 15.13 -23.10
N GLN A 565 13.62 14.60 -23.38
CA GLN A 565 13.79 13.47 -24.28
C GLN A 565 13.06 12.23 -23.76
N LEU A 566 13.06 11.98 -22.44
CA LEU A 566 12.37 10.84 -21.86
C LEU A 566 10.85 10.95 -21.97
N LEU A 567 10.25 12.10 -21.67
CA LEU A 567 8.80 12.33 -21.81
C LEU A 567 8.33 12.03 -23.25
N GLN A 568 9.14 12.40 -24.25
CA GLN A 568 8.86 12.16 -25.66
C GLN A 568 9.11 10.71 -26.10
N ASN A 569 10.18 10.07 -25.61
CA ASN A 569 10.62 8.75 -26.09
C ASN A 569 10.00 7.58 -25.33
N ILE A 570 9.53 7.79 -24.09
CA ILE A 570 8.81 6.76 -23.33
C ILE A 570 7.43 6.59 -23.96
N THR A 571 7.32 5.55 -24.79
CA THR A 571 6.07 5.18 -25.47
C THR A 571 5.27 4.14 -24.70
N SER A 572 5.89 3.47 -23.72
CA SER A 572 5.27 2.51 -22.82
C SER A 572 4.24 3.12 -21.87
N THR A 573 4.30 4.43 -21.67
CA THR A 573 3.47 5.18 -20.71
C THR A 573 2.91 6.43 -21.37
N ILE A 574 1.62 6.68 -21.17
CA ILE A 574 0.94 7.91 -21.59
C ILE A 574 0.98 8.92 -20.44
N PHE A 575 1.41 10.15 -20.71
CA PHE A 575 1.54 11.23 -19.73
C PHE A 575 0.41 12.24 -19.89
N ILE A 576 -0.29 12.55 -18.81
CA ILE A 576 -1.40 13.50 -18.78
C ILE A 576 -1.11 14.60 -17.76
N ALA A 577 -1.16 15.87 -18.16
CA ALA A 577 -1.15 17.00 -17.26
C ALA A 577 -2.59 17.31 -16.79
N GLU A 578 -2.85 17.20 -15.48
CA GLU A 578 -4.09 17.64 -14.83
C GLU A 578 -3.83 19.00 -14.15
N ILE A 579 -4.06 20.07 -14.91
CA ILE A 579 -3.66 21.44 -14.55
C ILE A 579 -4.82 22.14 -13.83
N ASP A 580 -4.72 22.25 -12.50
CA ASP A 580 -5.66 23.04 -11.70
C ASP A 580 -4.91 24.00 -10.78
N GLY A 581 -4.41 25.06 -11.41
CA GLY A 581 -3.47 26.03 -10.87
C GLY A 581 -2.61 26.60 -12.00
N ARG A 582 -1.60 27.37 -11.65
CA ARG A 582 -0.68 28.02 -12.59
C ARG A 582 0.37 27.05 -13.13
N ALA A 583 0.51 26.98 -14.45
CA ALA A 583 1.60 26.33 -15.17
C ALA A 583 2.40 27.42 -15.91
N PHE A 584 3.49 27.92 -15.33
CA PHE A 584 4.20 29.10 -15.85
C PHE A 584 5.66 28.80 -16.19
N GLY A 585 6.14 29.39 -17.28
CA GLY A 585 7.51 29.21 -17.75
C GLY A 585 7.87 27.73 -17.89
N ALA A 586 8.93 27.30 -17.19
CA ALA A 586 9.35 25.90 -17.09
C ALA A 586 8.19 24.92 -16.81
N GLY A 587 7.21 25.29 -15.99
CA GLY A 587 6.04 24.46 -15.73
C GLY A 587 5.16 24.25 -16.97
N ASN A 588 4.91 25.31 -17.74
CA ASN A 588 4.23 25.19 -19.03
C ASN A 588 5.04 24.36 -20.02
N GLU A 589 6.36 24.57 -20.08
CA GLU A 589 7.26 23.85 -20.99
C GLU A 589 7.20 22.33 -20.75
N ILE A 590 7.16 21.91 -19.48
CA ILE A 590 6.99 20.50 -19.11
C ILE A 590 5.58 20.00 -19.43
N ALA A 591 4.52 20.79 -19.16
CA ALA A 591 3.15 20.39 -19.51
C ALA A 591 2.96 20.20 -21.02
N ALA A 592 3.57 21.07 -21.83
CA ALA A 592 3.47 21.04 -23.29
C ALA A 592 4.06 19.76 -23.91
N GLN A 593 5.00 19.12 -23.21
CA GLN A 593 5.64 17.87 -23.60
C GLN A 593 4.79 16.63 -23.32
N MET A 594 3.83 16.73 -22.41
CA MET A 594 2.95 15.63 -22.07
C MET A 594 1.96 15.34 -23.22
N ASP A 595 1.50 14.09 -23.32
CA ASP A 595 0.66 13.63 -24.42
C ASP A 595 -0.70 14.36 -24.44
N MET A 596 -1.23 14.68 -23.24
CA MET A 596 -2.51 15.37 -23.07
C MET A 596 -2.46 16.37 -21.91
N ARG A 597 -3.21 17.46 -22.03
CA ARG A 597 -3.36 18.51 -21.03
C ARG A 597 -4.84 18.81 -20.79
N PHE A 598 -5.29 18.69 -19.56
CA PHE A 598 -6.64 19.04 -19.13
C PHE A 598 -6.56 20.11 -18.06
N VAL A 599 -7.52 21.03 -18.07
CA VAL A 599 -7.43 22.24 -17.26
C VAL A 599 -8.69 22.49 -16.43
N GLY A 600 -8.51 22.87 -15.17
CA GLY A 600 -9.58 23.21 -14.22
C GLY A 600 -9.84 24.71 -14.10
N PRO A 601 -10.75 25.13 -13.21
CA PRO A 601 -11.17 26.52 -13.06
C PRO A 601 -10.05 27.47 -12.66
N ARG A 602 -9.04 26.99 -11.89
CA ARG A 602 -7.88 27.80 -11.49
C ARG A 602 -6.73 27.73 -12.50
N GLY A 603 -6.90 26.94 -13.56
CA GLY A 603 -5.91 26.71 -14.59
C GLY A 603 -5.54 27.97 -15.35
N ARG A 604 -4.24 28.27 -15.36
CA ARG A 604 -3.63 29.39 -16.09
C ARG A 604 -2.29 28.94 -16.63
N THR A 605 -1.99 29.30 -17.87
CA THR A 605 -0.70 28.98 -18.49
C THR A 605 -0.12 30.21 -19.15
N GLY A 606 1.15 30.48 -18.86
CA GLY A 606 1.85 31.69 -19.27
C GLY A 606 3.35 31.48 -19.46
N SER A 607 3.93 32.31 -20.32
CA SER A 607 5.38 32.55 -20.42
C SER A 607 5.63 33.99 -20.01
N PHE A 608 6.73 34.26 -19.33
CA PHE A 608 7.06 35.60 -18.83
C PHE A 608 8.55 35.94 -18.97
N GLU A 609 9.33 35.00 -19.52
CA GLU A 609 10.77 35.08 -19.72
C GLU A 609 11.15 36.32 -20.55
N GLU A 610 10.38 36.65 -21.58
CA GLU A 610 10.61 37.81 -22.44
C GLU A 610 10.55 39.13 -21.66
N ALA A 611 9.65 39.23 -20.67
CA ALA A 611 9.55 40.40 -19.80
C ALA A 611 10.70 40.48 -18.78
N LEU A 612 11.39 39.37 -18.51
CA LEU A 612 12.67 39.40 -17.79
C LEU A 612 13.84 39.80 -18.70
N GLY A 613 13.63 39.92 -20.02
CA GLY A 613 14.69 40.06 -21.01
C GLY A 613 15.37 38.74 -21.36
N LEU A 614 14.74 37.61 -21.04
CA LEU A 614 15.16 36.26 -21.34
C LEU A 614 14.36 35.70 -22.53
N VAL A 615 14.50 34.41 -22.78
CA VAL A 615 13.70 33.65 -23.75
C VAL A 615 13.16 32.40 -23.08
N ALA A 616 12.08 31.81 -23.58
CA ALA A 616 11.69 30.47 -23.15
C ALA A 616 12.76 29.45 -23.58
N GLY A 617 13.41 28.81 -22.60
CA GLY A 617 14.62 27.98 -22.81
C GLY A 617 14.37 26.47 -22.77
N GLY A 618 13.31 26.00 -22.10
CA GLY A 618 12.98 24.58 -21.95
C GLY A 618 12.17 24.00 -23.11
N GLY A 619 12.30 24.58 -24.30
CA GLY A 619 11.53 24.19 -25.49
C GLY A 619 10.19 24.92 -25.65
N GLY A 620 9.90 25.93 -24.81
CA GLY A 620 8.66 26.69 -24.88
C GLY A 620 8.42 27.32 -26.25
N GLN A 621 9.48 27.83 -26.89
CA GLN A 621 9.39 28.38 -28.25
C GLN A 621 8.94 27.32 -29.25
N THR A 622 9.58 26.16 -29.19
CA THR A 622 9.40 25.12 -30.19
C THR A 622 8.08 24.36 -30.02
N PHE A 623 7.66 24.11 -28.77
CA PHE A 623 6.37 23.46 -28.48
C PHE A 623 5.18 24.38 -28.69
N MET A 624 5.24 25.64 -28.23
CA MET A 624 4.12 26.57 -28.44
C MET A 624 3.90 26.84 -29.93
N GLY A 625 4.97 26.90 -30.72
CA GLY A 625 4.88 26.98 -32.19
C GLY A 625 4.12 25.80 -32.81
N SER A 626 4.28 24.59 -32.25
CA SER A 626 3.61 23.37 -32.72
C SER A 626 2.16 23.26 -32.24
N ILE A 627 1.88 23.71 -31.01
CA ILE A 627 0.55 23.62 -30.38
C ILE A 627 -0.39 24.75 -30.85
N LEU A 628 0.07 26.00 -30.81
CA LEU A 628 -0.75 27.19 -31.10
C LEU A 628 -0.61 27.68 -32.55
N GLY A 629 0.42 27.21 -33.25
CA GLY A 629 0.86 27.79 -34.51
C GLY A 629 1.65 29.09 -34.31
N LYS A 630 2.49 29.43 -35.30
CA LYS A 630 3.47 30.54 -35.20
C LYS A 630 2.87 31.86 -34.72
N ALA A 631 1.76 32.33 -35.30
CA ALA A 631 1.24 33.66 -34.97
C ALA A 631 0.80 33.79 -33.51
N LYS A 632 0.10 32.77 -32.99
CA LYS A 632 -0.37 32.75 -31.60
C LYS A 632 0.74 32.44 -30.60
N ALA A 633 1.70 31.62 -30.97
CA ALA A 633 2.91 31.41 -30.17
C ALA A 633 3.71 32.73 -30.00
N MET A 634 3.85 33.53 -31.07
CA MET A 634 4.54 34.83 -30.98
C MET A 634 3.77 35.84 -30.10
N GLU A 635 2.44 35.86 -30.17
CA GLU A 635 1.62 36.69 -29.26
C GLU A 635 1.80 36.24 -27.80
N TYR A 636 1.80 34.93 -27.56
CA TYR A 636 1.97 34.34 -26.25
C TYR A 636 3.33 34.66 -25.62
N LEU A 637 4.42 34.37 -26.34
CA LEU A 637 5.79 34.54 -25.87
C LEU A 637 6.17 36.03 -25.78
N LEU A 638 6.08 36.78 -26.89
CA LEU A 638 6.60 38.16 -26.92
C LEU A 638 5.84 39.14 -26.02
N ALA A 639 4.57 38.86 -25.73
CA ALA A 639 3.76 39.72 -24.87
C ALA A 639 3.70 39.21 -23.42
N ALA A 640 4.44 38.16 -23.07
CA ALA A 640 4.35 37.49 -21.76
C ALA A 640 2.90 37.13 -21.38
N LYS A 641 2.09 36.72 -22.37
CA LYS A 641 0.63 36.63 -22.20
C LYS A 641 0.25 35.35 -21.46
N THR A 642 -0.75 35.45 -20.60
CA THR A 642 -1.38 34.31 -19.95
C THR A 642 -2.69 33.93 -20.64
N PHE A 643 -2.92 32.62 -20.79
CA PHE A 643 -4.21 32.09 -21.23
C PHE A 643 -4.99 31.46 -20.08
N THR A 644 -6.27 31.79 -20.01
CA THR A 644 -7.23 31.14 -19.13
C THR A 644 -7.59 29.73 -19.60
N GLY A 645 -8.22 28.93 -18.74
CA GLY A 645 -8.74 27.61 -19.11
C GLY A 645 -9.61 27.63 -20.38
N PRO A 646 -10.69 28.42 -20.42
CA PRO A 646 -11.56 28.53 -21.60
C PRO A 646 -10.85 29.05 -22.85
N GLU A 647 -9.99 30.07 -22.71
CA GLU A 647 -9.24 30.60 -23.86
C GLU A 647 -8.23 29.60 -24.40
N GLY A 648 -7.51 28.91 -23.51
CA GLY A 648 -6.54 27.89 -23.90
C GLY A 648 -7.21 26.70 -24.59
N GLU A 649 -8.40 26.27 -24.15
CA GLU A 649 -9.18 25.24 -24.85
C GLU A 649 -9.56 25.71 -26.26
N ALA A 650 -10.07 26.94 -26.40
CA ALA A 650 -10.44 27.51 -27.69
C ALA A 650 -9.25 27.65 -28.67
N LEU A 651 -8.04 27.78 -28.14
CA LEU A 651 -6.79 27.86 -28.90
C LEU A 651 -6.13 26.48 -29.15
N GLY A 652 -6.64 25.40 -28.55
CA GLY A 652 -6.05 24.06 -28.63
C GLY A 652 -4.83 23.83 -27.72
N LEU A 653 -4.57 24.74 -26.78
CA LEU A 653 -3.53 24.57 -25.76
C LEU A 653 -3.85 23.39 -24.83
N TYR A 654 -5.12 23.26 -24.45
CA TYR A 654 -5.64 22.16 -23.63
C TYR A 654 -6.57 21.28 -24.46
N ASN A 655 -6.59 19.99 -24.15
CA ASN A 655 -7.55 19.05 -24.72
C ASN A 655 -8.98 19.38 -24.30
N LYS A 656 -9.18 19.81 -23.05
CA LYS A 656 -10.49 20.22 -22.53
C LYS A 656 -10.38 21.04 -21.24
N TYR A 657 -11.29 22.01 -21.08
CA TYR A 657 -11.55 22.72 -19.83
C TYR A 657 -12.73 22.11 -19.06
N TYR A 658 -12.63 22.14 -17.72
CA TYR A 658 -13.68 21.72 -16.79
C TYR A 658 -14.06 22.86 -15.86
N ASP A 659 -15.36 23.02 -15.62
CA ASP A 659 -15.90 24.11 -14.80
C ASP A 659 -15.59 23.95 -13.30
N SER A 660 -15.26 22.73 -12.86
CA SER A 660 -14.87 22.43 -11.48
C SER A 660 -13.64 21.53 -11.40
N SER A 661 -12.90 21.66 -10.30
CA SER A 661 -11.74 20.83 -9.96
C SER A 661 -12.11 19.35 -9.83
N GLU A 662 -13.30 19.08 -9.33
CA GLU A 662 -13.88 17.75 -9.17
C GLU A 662 -14.11 17.06 -10.51
N GLU A 663 -14.75 17.76 -11.43
CA GLU A 663 -15.06 17.23 -12.74
C GLU A 663 -13.79 17.04 -13.56
N LEU A 664 -12.80 17.93 -13.42
CA LEU A 664 -11.47 17.72 -13.97
C LEU A 664 -10.88 16.41 -13.48
N ARG A 665 -10.76 16.25 -12.15
CA ARG A 665 -10.11 15.07 -11.55
C ARG A 665 -10.82 13.78 -11.91
N ALA A 666 -12.15 13.77 -11.85
CA ALA A 666 -12.97 12.63 -12.22
C ALA A 666 -12.86 12.32 -13.73
N GLY A 667 -12.96 13.33 -14.58
CA GLY A 667 -12.92 13.18 -16.04
C GLY A 667 -11.57 12.67 -16.54
N VAL A 668 -10.47 13.23 -16.03
CA VAL A 668 -9.10 12.79 -16.35
C VAL A 668 -8.86 11.37 -15.87
N PHE A 669 -9.31 11.02 -14.66
CA PHE A 669 -9.14 9.67 -14.14
C PHE A 669 -9.95 8.62 -14.93
N GLU A 670 -11.19 8.92 -15.31
CA GLU A 670 -12.00 8.01 -16.14
C GLU A 670 -11.42 7.82 -17.55
N LEU A 671 -10.85 8.89 -18.14
CA LEU A 671 -10.10 8.77 -19.40
C LEU A 671 -8.87 7.87 -19.23
N ALA A 672 -8.07 8.09 -18.18
CA ALA A 672 -6.89 7.29 -17.90
C ALA A 672 -7.22 5.82 -17.65
N LYS A 673 -8.30 5.52 -16.89
CA LYS A 673 -8.82 4.17 -16.70
C LYS A 673 -9.17 3.50 -18.03
N ARG A 674 -9.88 4.22 -18.90
CA ARG A 674 -10.24 3.71 -20.23
C ARG A 674 -8.99 3.35 -21.04
N ILE A 675 -7.96 4.21 -21.04
CA ILE A 675 -6.70 3.97 -21.74
C ILE A 675 -5.99 2.73 -21.14
N ALA A 676 -5.96 2.60 -19.81
CA ALA A 676 -5.30 1.50 -19.12
C ALA A 676 -5.92 0.12 -19.41
N LEU A 677 -7.18 0.05 -19.85
CA LEU A 677 -7.82 -1.19 -20.30
C LEU A 677 -7.23 -1.73 -21.62
N PHE A 678 -6.63 -0.87 -22.45
CA PHE A 678 -6.21 -1.28 -23.78
C PHE A 678 -4.86 -2.02 -23.77
N PRO A 679 -4.61 -2.89 -24.77
CA PRO A 679 -3.33 -3.57 -24.91
C PRO A 679 -2.18 -2.58 -25.08
N ARG A 680 -1.14 -2.69 -24.24
CA ARG A 680 0.01 -1.78 -24.23
C ARG A 680 0.67 -1.65 -25.59
N VAL A 681 0.80 -2.76 -26.34
CA VAL A 681 1.39 -2.76 -27.68
C VAL A 681 0.69 -1.77 -28.62
N ALA A 682 -0.64 -1.68 -28.58
CA ALA A 682 -1.39 -0.75 -29.43
C ALA A 682 -1.21 0.71 -28.99
N LEU A 683 -1.18 0.96 -27.66
CA LEU A 683 -0.93 2.28 -27.10
C LEU A 683 0.47 2.79 -27.49
N ASN A 684 1.49 1.96 -27.30
CA ASN A 684 2.88 2.29 -27.61
C ASN A 684 3.03 2.65 -29.09
N GLN A 685 2.52 1.82 -29.99
CA GLN A 685 2.62 2.08 -31.43
C GLN A 685 1.90 3.38 -31.83
N THR A 686 0.74 3.65 -31.24
CA THR A 686 0.01 4.90 -31.49
C THR A 686 0.86 6.11 -31.07
N LYS A 687 1.42 6.09 -29.86
CA LYS A 687 2.27 7.17 -29.35
C LYS A 687 3.57 7.33 -30.15
N SER A 688 4.22 6.22 -30.55
CA SER A 688 5.42 6.23 -31.39
C SER A 688 5.20 6.89 -32.75
N VAL A 689 4.01 6.78 -33.35
CA VAL A 689 3.73 7.43 -34.63
C VAL A 689 3.43 8.92 -34.42
N LEU A 690 2.76 9.29 -33.33
CA LEU A 690 2.49 10.70 -33.04
C LEU A 690 3.73 11.46 -32.59
N SER A 691 4.74 10.80 -32.02
CA SER A 691 5.99 11.45 -31.60
C SER A 691 6.77 12.06 -32.77
N PHE A 692 6.48 11.70 -34.03
CA PHE A 692 7.03 12.40 -35.21
C PHE A 692 6.55 13.86 -35.35
N LEU A 693 5.50 14.25 -34.63
CA LEU A 693 5.04 15.64 -34.57
C LEU A 693 5.78 16.47 -33.52
N ASN A 694 6.57 15.83 -32.65
CA ASN A 694 7.33 16.54 -31.65
C ASN A 694 8.51 17.30 -32.28
N PRO A 695 8.90 18.44 -31.70
CA PRO A 695 10.17 19.09 -32.02
C PRO A 695 11.34 18.10 -31.98
N PRO A 696 12.31 18.21 -32.90
CA PRO A 696 13.49 17.36 -32.86
C PRO A 696 14.35 17.70 -31.63
N ASN A 697 15.07 16.71 -31.11
CA ASN A 697 15.84 16.83 -29.86
C ASN A 697 16.90 17.95 -29.87
N ASP A 698 17.40 18.33 -31.04
CA ASP A 698 18.37 19.41 -31.22
C ASP A 698 17.75 20.80 -31.09
N ALA A 699 16.44 20.95 -31.32
CA ALA A 699 15.75 22.22 -31.14
C ALA A 699 15.78 22.67 -29.67
N PHE A 700 15.66 21.75 -28.71
CA PHE A 700 15.77 22.07 -27.28
C PHE A 700 17.12 22.64 -26.89
N LYS A 701 18.18 22.11 -27.51
CA LYS A 701 19.52 22.59 -27.26
C LYS A 701 19.67 24.03 -27.76
N LEU A 702 19.07 24.37 -28.91
CA LEU A 702 19.09 25.74 -29.44
C LEU A 702 18.35 26.71 -28.51
N ASP A 703 17.17 26.32 -27.99
CA ASP A 703 16.40 27.15 -27.04
C ASP A 703 17.21 27.39 -25.75
N PHE A 704 17.84 26.36 -25.19
CA PHE A 704 18.69 26.47 -23.99
C PHE A 704 19.98 27.27 -24.24
N ASP A 705 20.66 27.07 -25.37
CA ASP A 705 21.87 27.83 -25.71
C ASP A 705 21.53 29.32 -25.84
N ALA A 706 20.40 29.67 -26.49
CA ALA A 706 19.92 31.05 -26.59
C ALA A 706 19.58 31.67 -25.23
N PHE A 707 19.02 30.89 -24.31
CA PHE A 707 18.79 31.31 -22.93
C PHE A 707 20.10 31.69 -22.23
N TYR A 708 21.09 30.80 -22.24
CA TYR A 708 22.37 31.00 -21.57
C TYR A 708 23.18 32.17 -22.14
N ASP A 709 23.06 32.43 -23.45
CA ASP A 709 23.77 33.52 -24.12
C ASP A 709 23.39 34.92 -23.59
N ILE A 710 22.15 35.09 -23.13
CA ILE A 710 21.62 36.40 -22.69
C ILE A 710 21.40 36.50 -21.18
N GLU A 711 21.36 35.38 -20.45
CA GLU A 711 20.99 35.29 -19.04
C GLU A 711 21.80 36.25 -18.13
N GLN A 712 23.09 36.39 -18.41
CA GLN A 712 24.04 37.15 -17.58
C GLN A 712 24.13 38.63 -17.98
N GLY A 713 23.26 39.13 -18.86
CA GLY A 713 23.22 40.55 -19.23
C GLY A 713 22.76 41.45 -18.08
N ASP A 714 23.21 42.70 -18.08
CA ASP A 714 22.95 43.65 -16.99
C ASP A 714 21.45 43.90 -16.76
N VAL A 715 20.68 43.99 -17.84
CA VAL A 715 19.22 44.20 -17.80
C VAL A 715 18.52 42.97 -17.21
N GLN A 716 18.88 41.78 -17.69
CA GLN A 716 18.33 40.50 -17.23
C GLN A 716 18.58 40.32 -15.73
N GLN A 717 19.81 40.55 -15.28
CA GLN A 717 20.17 40.45 -13.87
C GLN A 717 19.48 41.50 -13.00
N ALA A 718 19.23 42.71 -13.51
CA ALA A 718 18.44 43.71 -12.82
C ALA A 718 16.96 43.29 -12.68
N ASN A 719 16.37 42.78 -13.75
CA ASN A 719 14.99 42.29 -13.76
C ASN A 719 14.80 41.08 -12.84
N VAL A 720 15.74 40.12 -12.84
CA VAL A 720 15.71 38.97 -11.90
C VAL A 720 15.77 39.43 -10.44
N ARG A 721 16.60 40.42 -10.10
CA ARG A 721 16.63 40.98 -8.74
C ARG A 721 15.30 41.64 -8.39
N ARG A 722 14.74 42.43 -9.31
CA ARG A 722 13.47 43.12 -9.11
C ARG A 722 12.30 42.14 -8.99
N PHE A 723 12.30 41.07 -9.78
CA PHE A 723 11.34 39.97 -9.67
C PHE A 723 11.35 39.40 -8.25
N LEU A 724 12.52 39.03 -7.73
CA LEU A 724 12.64 38.45 -6.39
C LEU A 724 12.21 39.41 -5.27
N GLU A 725 12.37 40.72 -5.46
CA GLU A 725 11.81 41.71 -4.54
C GLU A 725 10.28 41.74 -4.59
N LEU A 726 9.70 41.78 -5.79
CA LEU A 726 8.25 41.88 -6.00
C LEU A 726 7.50 40.59 -5.65
N SER A 727 8.12 39.42 -5.87
CA SER A 727 7.56 38.11 -5.48
C SER A 727 7.83 37.75 -4.02
N GLU A 728 8.51 38.60 -3.26
CA GLU A 728 8.94 38.33 -1.89
C GLU A 728 9.69 37.00 -1.78
N ASP A 729 10.71 36.83 -2.64
CA ASP A 729 11.50 35.62 -2.82
C ASP A 729 10.66 34.39 -3.23
N GLN A 730 9.80 34.57 -4.25
CA GLN A 730 9.00 33.49 -4.87
C GLN A 730 7.99 32.88 -3.90
N SER A 731 7.30 33.74 -3.15
CA SER A 731 6.17 33.39 -2.28
C SER A 731 4.85 33.31 -3.05
N ASP A 732 3.76 32.83 -2.44
CA ASP A 732 2.44 32.77 -3.07
C ASP A 732 1.70 34.13 -3.09
N ASN A 733 2.44 35.22 -3.29
CA ASN A 733 1.90 36.58 -3.21
C ASN A 733 1.16 37.01 -4.50
N HIS A 734 0.54 38.18 -4.43
CA HIS A 734 -0.24 38.76 -5.54
C HIS A 734 0.56 38.92 -6.84
N TYR A 735 1.88 39.14 -6.76
CA TYR A 735 2.74 39.29 -7.93
C TYR A 735 2.88 37.94 -8.65
N GLU A 736 3.20 36.87 -7.93
CA GLU A 736 3.33 35.51 -8.49
C GLU A 736 1.99 34.94 -8.96
N LEU A 737 0.91 35.21 -8.22
CA LEU A 737 -0.44 34.83 -8.65
C LEU A 737 -0.89 35.60 -9.91
N GLY A 738 -0.37 36.81 -10.13
CA GLY A 738 -0.70 37.66 -11.26
C GLY A 738 0.29 37.59 -12.42
N LEU A 739 1.21 36.62 -12.46
CA LEU A 739 2.49 36.74 -13.18
C LEU A 739 2.40 37.19 -14.64
N GLY A 740 1.37 36.81 -15.39
CA GLY A 740 1.17 37.31 -16.77
C GLY A 740 0.99 38.81 -16.89
N GLU A 741 0.32 39.44 -15.92
CA GLU A 741 0.04 40.88 -15.93
C GLU A 741 1.01 41.65 -15.01
N SER A 742 1.35 41.06 -13.86
CA SER A 742 2.19 41.69 -12.85
C SER A 742 3.62 41.89 -13.31
N VAL A 743 4.11 41.09 -14.28
CA VAL A 743 5.48 41.22 -14.82
C VAL A 743 5.74 42.59 -15.45
N MET A 744 4.69 43.33 -15.82
CA MET A 744 4.80 44.72 -16.29
C MET A 744 5.33 45.68 -15.22
N ALA A 745 5.28 45.29 -13.94
CA ALA A 745 5.87 46.05 -12.83
C ALA A 745 7.41 46.10 -12.88
N LEU A 746 8.05 45.20 -13.62
CA LEU A 746 9.49 45.27 -13.90
C LEU A 746 9.86 46.54 -14.69
N TYR A 747 8.88 47.12 -15.39
CA TYR A 747 9.02 48.31 -16.24
C TYR A 747 8.24 49.52 -15.71
N ASP A 748 7.84 49.50 -14.42
CA ASP A 748 7.03 50.55 -13.78
C ASP A 748 5.67 50.82 -14.46
N MET A 749 5.12 49.83 -15.18
CA MET A 749 3.85 49.95 -15.92
C MET A 749 2.67 49.17 -15.31
N TRP A 750 2.76 48.76 -14.04
CA TRP A 750 1.69 48.07 -13.31
C TRP A 750 1.21 48.87 -12.11
N ASP A 751 -0.10 49.09 -11.99
CA ASP A 751 -0.73 49.93 -10.95
C ASP A 751 -1.29 49.14 -9.76
N GLY A 752 -1.08 47.83 -9.72
CA GLY A 752 -1.56 46.94 -8.66
C GLY A 752 -3.06 46.65 -8.70
N SER A 753 -3.77 47.00 -9.78
CA SER A 753 -5.13 46.53 -10.00
C SER A 753 -5.10 45.05 -10.41
N VAL A 754 -5.76 44.19 -9.63
CA VAL A 754 -5.76 42.73 -9.81
C VAL A 754 -6.77 42.33 -10.89
N ALA A 755 -6.39 41.37 -11.74
CA ALA A 755 -7.27 40.55 -12.57
C ALA A 755 -7.67 39.26 -11.86
#